data_AF-A0A6G3X2N6-F1
#
_entry.id   AF-A0A6G3X2N6-F1
#
_cell.length_a   1.000
_cell.length_b   1.000
_cell.length_c   1.000
_cell.angle_alpha   90.00
_cell.angle_beta   90.00
_cell.angle_gamma   90.00
#
_symmetry.space_group_name_H-M   'P 1'
#
loop_
_entity.id
_entity.type
_entity.pdbx_description
1 polymer ?
#
loop_
_entity_poly.entity_id
_entity_poly.type
_entity_poly.pdbx_seq_one_letter_code
_entity_poly.pdbx_strand_id
1 'polypeptide(L)'
;MSHYRNRALSRAAEKRAGLDVLRDRQPITVASIGGQQSLTLALDAEARGYANSAVAYRCVAAIADNGSSVPLVVQQPDGTPIEGHEIAHLFNKRPNPFMSARALKSLALQQAELAGQSFLWLDRGETGLGPISEIHLVFDQVDVVVDKPLAQRPTTANIVGFMIRRADGQQVPVLPEEMLWLRYPHPFDPLGCLAPWKAARHAVDMDAYAREWQRSSYANGARPTGVVYLGDMGENEFNQVKASWRSSMQGPENAGKTLLVRSQPSAGPGGGGGIGFERLTFTPEEMAYLESRMANAAEVMLAFGVPHDYLSAGTTYENRAAAKATLWSDTIKPKLEMIASDIDRLLLPSDAEEAAFDLSGVEALQEAQDSVANRVRASTYADVMTINEARAALGLDELPNGIGEHTLTPYRAQFAPVQGAAGTDAARSWDADFSRLPQPTPDVGAVVERTVEAALARLLGGPPPQVDARPTPRLARADDAPSSPPISDINAAYDELEGTGRRAVQALAREQRDRVLRDFDRLMGKPQRSTAWLGEVRTEACALAREQQLTLAPPDPEQVPAARLTDMDVATGPEGWEERIKLRDLFDPGYWRRRTGVLLRPFVERAWKRGGASITGSFDLDEPDVAAALDDRIEELAGQVTATTEQVLRSQLLAHGVAEGESIPELRARLQRVFTNLSDYRATMIARTETVGGYNQASFLAALDAGATRKTWLATADQRTRETHRQENGRSAPMNKRFTLTKSRWPADPTAPAAQSIQCRCALTFEFEES
;
A
#
# COMPACT_ATOMS: atom_id res chain seq x y z
N MET A 1 -31.43 -16.29 48.23
CA MET A 1 -31.66 -15.68 46.89
C MET A 1 -31.37 -14.17 46.81
N SER A 2 -31.60 -13.37 47.87
CA SER A 2 -31.32 -11.92 47.85
C SER A 2 -29.82 -11.55 47.79
N HIS A 3 -28.93 -12.35 48.39
CA HIS A 3 -27.49 -12.06 48.42
C HIS A 3 -26.77 -12.31 47.07
N TYR A 4 -27.25 -13.26 46.27
CA TYR A 4 -26.69 -13.54 44.93
C TYR A 4 -27.13 -12.49 43.91
N ARG A 5 -28.37 -12.00 44.01
CA ARG A 5 -28.89 -10.92 43.15
C ARG A 5 -28.14 -9.60 43.39
N ASN A 6 -27.78 -9.30 44.64
CA ASN A 6 -26.99 -8.12 44.99
C ASN A 6 -25.53 -8.20 44.52
N ARG A 7 -24.91 -9.39 44.46
CA ARG A 7 -23.55 -9.55 43.89
C ARG A 7 -23.52 -9.45 42.38
N ALA A 8 -24.55 -9.96 41.68
CA ALA A 8 -24.67 -9.80 40.23
C ALA A 8 -24.94 -8.34 39.85
N LEU A 9 -25.80 -7.64 40.63
CA LEU A 9 -26.07 -6.22 40.44
C LEU A 9 -24.88 -5.33 40.81
N SER A 10 -24.09 -5.67 41.84
CA SER A 10 -22.87 -4.90 42.16
C SER A 10 -21.76 -5.13 41.14
N ARG A 11 -21.61 -6.34 40.58
CA ARG A 11 -20.67 -6.58 39.45
C ARG A 11 -21.11 -5.89 38.16
N ALA A 12 -22.41 -5.84 37.89
CA ALA A 12 -22.96 -5.08 36.77
C ALA A 12 -22.80 -3.56 36.97
N ALA A 13 -22.94 -3.07 38.20
CA ALA A 13 -22.71 -1.67 38.57
C ALA A 13 -21.22 -1.29 38.55
N GLU A 14 -20.30 -2.17 38.95
CA GLU A 14 -18.85 -1.98 38.82
C GLU A 14 -18.41 -2.00 37.35
N LYS A 15 -18.99 -2.87 36.50
CA LYS A 15 -18.80 -2.81 35.04
C LYS A 15 -19.34 -1.50 34.45
N ARG A 16 -20.51 -1.02 34.90
CA ARG A 16 -21.09 0.28 34.48
C ARG A 16 -20.25 1.48 34.93
N ALA A 17 -19.71 1.46 36.14
CA ALA A 17 -18.80 2.49 36.62
C ALA A 17 -17.47 2.49 35.85
N GLY A 18 -16.99 1.33 35.39
CA GLY A 18 -15.88 1.25 34.44
C GLY A 18 -16.21 1.80 33.04
N LEU A 19 -17.46 1.67 32.59
CA LEU A 19 -17.97 2.15 31.30
C LEU A 19 -18.12 3.68 31.24
N ASP A 20 -18.56 4.33 32.31
CA ASP A 20 -18.60 5.80 32.36
C ASP A 20 -17.19 6.42 32.41
N VAL A 21 -16.22 5.70 32.97
CA VAL A 21 -14.79 6.11 32.99
C VAL A 21 -14.11 5.94 31.62
N LEU A 22 -14.67 5.14 30.70
CA LEU A 22 -14.18 5.02 29.32
C LEU A 22 -14.49 6.25 28.47
N ARG A 23 -15.52 7.04 28.82
CA ARG A 23 -15.84 8.29 28.12
C ARG A 23 -14.89 9.45 28.47
N ASP A 24 -14.28 9.41 29.65
CA ASP A 24 -13.43 10.49 30.17
C ASP A 24 -11.91 10.21 30.09
N ARG A 25 -11.50 9.01 29.65
CA ARG A 25 -10.08 8.71 29.40
C ARG A 25 -9.73 9.06 27.96
N GLN A 26 -8.74 9.92 27.77
CA GLN A 26 -8.14 10.06 26.45
C GLN A 26 -7.63 8.67 26.00
N PRO A 27 -8.00 8.21 24.79
CA PRO A 27 -7.55 6.92 24.30
C PRO A 27 -6.02 6.93 24.23
N ILE A 28 -5.38 5.98 24.90
CA ILE A 28 -3.99 5.64 24.60
C ILE A 28 -4.04 4.92 23.26
N THR A 29 -4.03 5.68 22.18
CA THR A 29 -3.89 5.15 20.83
C THR A 29 -2.62 4.34 20.76
N VAL A 30 -2.72 3.13 20.20
CA VAL A 30 -1.58 2.26 19.94
C VAL A 30 -0.71 2.90 18.85
N ALA A 31 0.20 3.77 19.28
CA ALA A 31 1.27 4.29 18.44
C ALA A 31 2.41 3.28 18.44
N SER A 32 2.45 2.50 17.36
CA SER A 32 3.59 1.76 16.80
C SER A 32 4.82 1.58 17.70
N ILE A 33 4.93 0.39 18.30
CA ILE A 33 6.24 -0.24 18.50
C ILE A 33 6.16 -1.55 17.71
N GLY A 34 6.72 -1.52 16.50
CA GLY A 34 6.72 -2.67 15.59
C GLY A 34 5.83 -2.53 14.35
N GLY A 35 5.87 -1.40 13.63
CA GLY A 35 5.53 -1.35 12.20
C GLY A 35 4.17 -1.91 11.74
N GLN A 36 3.20 -2.07 12.63
CA GLN A 36 1.85 -2.50 12.28
C GLN A 36 0.89 -1.35 12.56
N GLN A 37 0.73 -0.49 11.56
CA GLN A 37 -0.50 0.29 11.44
C GLN A 37 -1.63 -0.72 11.26
N SER A 38 -2.73 -0.54 11.97
CA SER A 38 -3.98 -1.27 11.74
C SER A 38 -4.39 -1.03 10.29
N LEU A 39 -3.97 -1.92 9.39
CA LEU A 39 -4.30 -1.89 7.98
C LEU A 39 -5.71 -2.41 7.81
N THR A 40 -6.70 -1.55 7.99
CA THR A 40 -7.79 -1.57 7.04
C THR A 40 -7.36 -0.63 5.92
N LEU A 41 -6.88 -1.28 4.86
CA LEU A 41 -6.31 -0.74 3.62
C LEU A 41 -5.86 0.74 3.69
N ALA A 42 -4.55 0.97 3.86
CA ALA A 42 -3.92 2.09 3.19
C ALA A 42 -4.02 1.82 1.67
N LEU A 43 -5.15 2.22 1.09
CA LEU A 43 -5.66 1.86 -0.24
C LEU A 43 -4.67 2.10 -1.39
N ASP A 44 -3.62 2.90 -1.20
CA ASP A 44 -2.77 3.26 -2.32
C ASP A 44 -1.60 2.29 -2.53
N ALA A 45 -0.81 1.90 -1.52
CA ALA A 45 0.40 1.10 -1.80
C ALA A 45 0.13 -0.42 -1.87
N GLU A 46 -0.64 -0.95 -0.93
CA GLU A 46 -0.87 -2.40 -0.81
C GLU A 46 -1.96 -2.90 -1.76
N ALA A 47 -3.00 -2.08 -2.01
CA ALA A 47 -4.02 -2.42 -3.01
C ALA A 47 -3.45 -2.36 -4.43
N ARG A 48 -2.46 -1.49 -4.71
CA ARG A 48 -1.73 -1.50 -6.00
C ARG A 48 -1.00 -2.83 -6.21
N GLY A 49 -0.30 -3.36 -5.19
CA GLY A 49 0.40 -4.65 -5.32
C GLY A 49 -0.54 -5.81 -5.59
N TYR A 50 -1.65 -5.92 -4.84
CA TYR A 50 -2.66 -6.96 -5.01
C TYR A 50 -3.37 -6.84 -6.37
N ALA A 51 -3.83 -5.64 -6.74
CA ALA A 51 -4.51 -5.40 -8.00
C ALA A 51 -3.60 -5.63 -9.23
N ASN A 52 -2.29 -5.45 -9.08
CA ASN A 52 -1.33 -5.63 -10.17
C ASN A 52 -0.91 -7.09 -10.36
N SER A 53 -0.98 -7.96 -9.35
CA SER A 53 -0.57 -9.36 -9.46
C SER A 53 -1.77 -10.31 -9.64
N ALA A 54 -1.89 -10.88 -10.84
CA ALA A 54 -2.92 -11.86 -11.15
C ALA A 54 -2.78 -13.14 -10.31
N VAL A 55 -1.54 -13.54 -9.97
CA VAL A 55 -1.28 -14.73 -9.16
C VAL A 55 -1.78 -14.52 -7.74
N ALA A 56 -1.43 -13.39 -7.12
CA ALA A 56 -1.90 -13.07 -5.77
C ALA A 56 -3.42 -12.94 -5.70
N TYR A 57 -4.02 -12.24 -6.67
CA TYR A 57 -5.48 -12.14 -6.79
C TYR A 57 -6.13 -13.52 -6.83
N ARG A 58 -5.62 -14.44 -7.65
CA ARG A 58 -6.16 -15.80 -7.77
C ARG A 58 -5.92 -16.66 -6.54
N CYS A 59 -4.79 -16.52 -5.82
CA CYS A 59 -4.56 -17.22 -4.56
C CYS A 59 -5.58 -16.82 -3.49
N VAL A 60 -5.75 -15.51 -3.26
CA VAL A 60 -6.70 -14.98 -2.28
C VAL A 60 -8.14 -15.36 -2.65
N ALA A 61 -8.52 -15.19 -3.93
CA ALA A 61 -9.84 -15.57 -4.41
C ALA A 61 -10.09 -17.08 -4.26
N ALA A 62 -9.11 -17.93 -4.57
CA ALA A 62 -9.25 -19.37 -4.40
C ALA A 62 -9.50 -19.77 -2.94
N ILE A 63 -8.80 -19.15 -1.98
CA ILE A 63 -9.02 -19.43 -0.55
C ILE A 63 -10.39 -18.90 -0.11
N ALA A 64 -10.74 -17.65 -0.46
CA ALA A 64 -11.97 -17.02 -0.02
C ALA A 64 -13.23 -17.64 -0.65
N ASP A 65 -13.21 -17.96 -1.95
CA ASP A 65 -14.37 -18.51 -2.66
C ASP A 65 -14.68 -19.94 -2.23
N ASN A 66 -13.63 -20.74 -1.98
CA ASN A 66 -13.78 -22.10 -1.45
C ASN A 66 -14.13 -22.08 0.04
N GLY A 67 -13.47 -21.26 0.86
CA GLY A 67 -13.78 -21.17 2.29
C GLY A 67 -15.19 -20.64 2.56
N SER A 68 -15.65 -19.66 1.78
CA SER A 68 -17.01 -19.10 1.92
C SER A 68 -18.14 -20.04 1.49
N SER A 69 -17.84 -21.11 0.74
CA SER A 69 -18.87 -22.09 0.33
C SER A 69 -19.31 -23.00 1.47
N VAL A 70 -18.50 -23.13 2.51
CA VAL A 70 -18.74 -24.07 3.61
C VAL A 70 -19.75 -23.47 4.59
N PRO A 71 -20.85 -24.19 4.93
CA PRO A 71 -21.80 -23.72 5.92
C PRO A 71 -21.24 -23.88 7.34
N LEU A 72 -21.59 -22.93 8.21
CA LEU A 72 -21.31 -23.02 9.64
C LEU A 72 -22.43 -23.82 10.31
N VAL A 73 -22.07 -24.85 11.07
CA VAL A 73 -22.99 -25.66 11.87
C VAL A 73 -22.64 -25.49 13.35
N VAL A 74 -23.66 -25.39 14.19
CA VAL A 74 -23.48 -25.42 15.64
C VAL A 74 -23.85 -26.83 16.08
N GLN A 75 -22.95 -27.50 16.78
CA GLN A 75 -23.11 -28.89 17.19
C GLN A 75 -22.99 -28.99 18.71
N GLN A 76 -23.56 -30.03 19.32
CA GLN A 76 -23.25 -30.38 20.70
C GLN A 76 -21.84 -31.03 20.77
N PRO A 77 -21.22 -31.12 21.96
CA PRO A 77 -19.93 -31.80 22.14
C PRO A 77 -19.91 -33.28 21.72
N ASP A 78 -21.09 -33.89 21.53
CA ASP A 78 -21.25 -35.25 21.00
C ASP A 78 -21.25 -35.32 19.45
N GLY A 79 -21.12 -34.17 18.77
CA GLY A 79 -21.11 -34.03 17.32
C GLY A 79 -22.49 -33.95 16.68
N THR A 80 -23.58 -33.89 17.46
CA THR A 80 -24.93 -33.77 16.90
C THR A 80 -25.24 -32.33 16.49
N PRO A 81 -25.65 -32.06 15.23
CA PRO A 81 -25.94 -30.71 14.77
C PRO A 81 -27.25 -30.19 15.37
N ILE A 82 -27.22 -28.95 15.87
CA ILE A 82 -28.39 -28.24 16.37
C ILE A 82 -29.05 -27.51 15.20
N GLU A 83 -30.20 -28.02 14.74
CA GLU A 83 -30.95 -27.40 13.66
C GLU A 83 -31.56 -26.06 14.09
N GLY A 84 -31.43 -25.05 13.23
CA GLY A 84 -32.09 -23.74 13.41
C GLY A 84 -31.42 -22.78 14.39
N HIS A 85 -30.17 -23.05 14.79
CA HIS A 85 -29.42 -22.15 15.68
C HIS A 85 -29.26 -20.73 15.08
N GLU A 86 -29.44 -19.68 15.91
CA GLU A 86 -29.44 -18.27 15.47
C GLU A 86 -28.12 -17.86 14.80
N ILE A 87 -26.98 -18.26 15.38
CA ILE A 87 -25.64 -18.00 14.82
C ILE A 87 -25.46 -18.69 13.46
N ALA A 88 -25.88 -19.95 13.32
CA ALA A 88 -25.81 -20.66 12.05
C ALA A 88 -26.69 -19.97 10.98
N HIS A 89 -27.84 -19.41 11.38
CA HIS A 89 -28.70 -18.63 10.48
C HIS A 89 -27.99 -17.37 9.96
N LEU A 90 -27.32 -16.61 10.84
CA LEU A 90 -26.60 -15.38 10.47
C LEU A 90 -25.47 -15.66 9.46
N PHE A 91 -24.67 -16.70 9.70
CA PHE A 91 -23.52 -17.05 8.84
C PHE A 91 -23.87 -17.84 7.56
N ASN A 92 -25.09 -18.37 7.44
CA ASN A 92 -25.51 -19.18 6.28
C ASN A 92 -26.59 -18.54 5.41
N LYS A 93 -27.50 -17.73 5.97
CA LYS A 93 -28.65 -17.16 5.25
C LYS A 93 -28.55 -15.65 5.09
N ARG A 94 -28.72 -14.91 6.19
CA ARG A 94 -28.85 -13.44 6.16
C ARG A 94 -28.07 -12.82 7.32
N PRO A 95 -26.84 -12.36 7.08
CA PRO A 95 -26.08 -11.65 8.10
C PRO A 95 -26.59 -10.21 8.29
N ASN A 96 -27.02 -9.56 7.22
CA ASN A 96 -27.57 -8.20 7.23
C ASN A 96 -28.48 -7.97 6.00
N PRO A 97 -29.25 -6.87 5.94
CA PRO A 97 -30.14 -6.57 4.81
C PRO A 97 -29.43 -6.30 3.47
N PHE A 98 -28.14 -5.95 3.51
CA PHE A 98 -27.40 -5.44 2.35
C PHE A 98 -26.50 -6.48 1.66
N MET A 99 -26.18 -7.59 2.33
CA MET A 99 -25.19 -8.57 1.88
C MET A 99 -25.66 -10.00 2.13
N SER A 100 -25.30 -10.90 1.21
CA SER A 100 -25.51 -12.33 1.40
C SER A 100 -24.47 -12.94 2.34
N ALA A 101 -24.82 -14.03 3.02
CA ALA A 101 -23.91 -14.71 3.95
C ALA A 101 -22.61 -15.19 3.29
N ARG A 102 -22.70 -15.66 2.03
CA ARG A 102 -21.52 -16.07 1.26
C ARG A 102 -20.63 -14.87 0.92
N ALA A 103 -21.21 -13.73 0.54
CA ALA A 103 -20.44 -12.52 0.26
C ALA A 103 -19.72 -12.01 1.52
N LEU A 104 -20.40 -12.02 2.68
CA LEU A 104 -19.77 -11.67 3.95
C LEU A 104 -18.57 -12.57 4.27
N LYS A 105 -18.74 -13.90 4.21
CA LYS A 105 -17.66 -14.86 4.47
C LYS A 105 -16.50 -14.69 3.50
N SER A 106 -16.79 -14.50 2.21
CA SER A 106 -15.74 -14.29 1.19
C SER A 106 -14.95 -13.02 1.49
N LEU A 107 -15.61 -11.90 1.77
CA LEU A 107 -14.93 -10.64 2.08
C LEU A 107 -14.15 -10.69 3.40
N ALA A 108 -14.70 -11.36 4.42
CA ALA A 108 -14.00 -11.55 5.70
C ALA A 108 -12.70 -12.35 5.51
N LEU A 109 -12.73 -13.42 4.72
CA LEU A 109 -11.55 -14.21 4.37
C LEU A 109 -10.56 -13.39 3.53
N GLN A 110 -11.04 -12.62 2.55
CA GLN A 110 -10.18 -11.72 1.76
C GLN A 110 -9.46 -10.69 2.64
N GLN A 111 -10.16 -10.05 3.58
CA GLN A 111 -9.54 -9.14 4.53
C GLN A 111 -8.51 -9.86 5.42
N ALA A 112 -8.84 -11.06 5.90
CA ALA A 112 -7.91 -11.85 6.70
C ALA A 112 -6.62 -12.21 5.93
N GLU A 113 -6.70 -12.59 4.65
CA GLU A 113 -5.51 -12.90 3.84
C GLU A 113 -4.65 -11.67 3.52
N LEU A 114 -5.28 -10.50 3.32
CA LEU A 114 -4.58 -9.26 2.93
C LEU A 114 -4.02 -8.50 4.13
N ALA A 115 -4.84 -8.30 5.17
CA ALA A 115 -4.49 -7.52 6.36
C ALA A 115 -3.97 -8.40 7.51
N GLY A 116 -4.20 -9.71 7.46
CA GLY A 116 -3.92 -10.63 8.57
C GLY A 116 -5.01 -10.61 9.64
N GLN A 117 -6.04 -9.78 9.47
CA GLN A 117 -7.15 -9.63 10.41
C GLN A 117 -8.41 -9.18 9.68
N SER A 118 -9.55 -9.46 10.30
CA SER A 118 -10.89 -9.08 9.82
C SER A 118 -11.76 -8.74 11.04
N PHE A 119 -12.53 -7.66 10.92
CA PHE A 119 -13.38 -7.15 11.99
C PHE A 119 -14.85 -7.24 11.59
N LEU A 120 -15.62 -7.98 12.38
CA LEU A 120 -17.06 -8.17 12.19
C LEU A 120 -17.78 -7.53 13.38
N TRP A 121 -18.50 -6.45 13.12
CA TRP A 121 -19.33 -5.78 14.10
C TRP A 121 -20.67 -6.52 14.24
N LEU A 122 -21.02 -6.88 15.47
CA LEU A 122 -22.20 -7.62 15.86
C LEU A 122 -23.21 -6.63 16.45
N ASP A 123 -24.32 -6.41 15.75
CA ASP A 123 -25.37 -5.51 16.23
C ASP A 123 -26.25 -6.23 17.27
N ARG A 124 -26.15 -5.78 18.52
CA ARG A 124 -26.94 -6.27 19.68
C ARG A 124 -28.05 -5.31 20.10
N GLY A 125 -28.45 -4.39 19.21
CA GLY A 125 -29.47 -3.37 19.44
C GLY A 125 -29.00 -2.23 20.36
N GLU A 126 -29.88 -1.25 20.63
CA GLU A 126 -29.54 0.01 21.33
C GLU A 126 -28.91 -0.17 22.73
N THR A 127 -29.05 -1.33 23.35
CA THR A 127 -28.54 -1.62 24.71
C THR A 127 -27.21 -2.37 24.73
N GLY A 128 -26.73 -2.88 23.59
CA GLY A 128 -25.47 -3.63 23.45
C GLY A 128 -25.40 -4.98 24.17
N LEU A 129 -26.51 -5.42 24.77
CA LEU A 129 -26.63 -6.66 25.56
C LEU A 129 -27.75 -7.58 25.05
N GLY A 130 -28.40 -7.23 23.93
CA GLY A 130 -29.42 -8.05 23.29
C GLY A 130 -28.84 -9.23 22.50
N PRO A 131 -29.71 -10.12 21.98
CA PRO A 131 -29.30 -11.12 21.00
C PRO A 131 -28.74 -10.45 19.74
N ILE A 132 -27.86 -11.15 19.04
CA ILE A 132 -27.23 -10.62 17.83
C ILE A 132 -28.27 -10.62 16.71
N SER A 133 -28.58 -9.44 16.22
CA SER A 133 -29.56 -9.24 15.14
C SER A 133 -28.91 -9.21 13.76
N GLU A 134 -27.75 -8.55 13.64
CA GLU A 134 -27.06 -8.36 12.38
C GLU A 134 -25.53 -8.44 12.54
N ILE A 135 -24.85 -8.77 11.45
CA ILE A 135 -23.39 -8.80 11.35
C ILE A 135 -22.94 -7.90 10.20
N HIS A 136 -22.07 -6.95 10.51
CA HIS A 136 -21.52 -5.98 9.55
C HIS A 136 -20.00 -6.12 9.46
N LEU A 137 -19.47 -6.24 8.25
CA LEU A 137 -18.02 -6.23 8.04
C LEU A 137 -17.50 -4.79 8.13
N VAL A 138 -16.45 -4.56 8.94
CA VAL A 138 -15.86 -3.23 9.12
C VAL A 138 -14.74 -3.04 8.10
N PHE A 139 -14.87 -2.00 7.27
CA PHE A 139 -13.84 -1.58 6.30
C PHE A 139 -13.00 -0.40 6.81
N ASP A 140 -13.46 0.28 7.86
CA ASP A 140 -12.84 1.46 8.45
C ASP A 140 -11.66 1.09 9.39
N GLN A 141 -10.84 2.08 9.77
CA GLN A 141 -9.71 1.87 10.69
C GLN A 141 -10.18 1.53 12.10
N VAL A 142 -9.76 0.37 12.62
CA VAL A 142 -10.08 -0.07 13.98
C VAL A 142 -8.84 0.00 14.86
N ASP A 143 -8.89 0.83 15.91
CA ASP A 143 -7.90 0.80 16.98
C ASP A 143 -8.34 -0.15 18.09
N VAL A 144 -7.44 -1.02 18.54
CA VAL A 144 -7.65 -1.87 19.73
C VAL A 144 -7.30 -1.06 20.97
N VAL A 145 -8.25 -0.88 21.88
CA VAL A 145 -8.04 -0.16 23.14
C VAL A 145 -7.68 -1.14 24.25
N VAL A 146 -6.56 -0.90 24.91
CA VAL A 146 -6.03 -1.73 25.99
C VAL A 146 -5.92 -0.96 27.31
N ASP A 147 -6.06 -1.65 28.43
CA ASP A 147 -5.97 -1.07 29.78
C ASP A 147 -4.54 -0.71 30.21
N LYS A 148 -3.53 -1.35 29.60
CA LYS A 148 -2.11 -1.25 29.96
C LYS A 148 -1.27 -0.58 28.87
N PRO A 149 -0.20 0.15 29.24
CA PRO A 149 0.77 0.68 28.28
C PRO A 149 1.45 -0.42 27.47
N LEU A 150 1.66 -0.18 26.17
CA LEU A 150 2.28 -1.11 25.21
C LEU A 150 3.67 -1.61 25.62
N ALA A 151 4.43 -0.79 26.34
CA ALA A 151 5.76 -1.16 26.85
C ALA A 151 5.73 -2.41 27.75
N GLN A 152 4.58 -2.74 28.34
CA GLN A 152 4.38 -3.91 29.19
C GLN A 152 3.89 -5.15 28.42
N ARG A 153 3.82 -5.10 27.08
CA ARG A 153 3.31 -6.16 26.20
C ARG A 153 1.94 -6.69 26.67
N PRO A 154 0.88 -5.86 26.58
CA PRO A 154 -0.48 -6.29 26.93
C PRO A 154 -0.89 -7.54 26.14
N THR A 155 -1.69 -8.38 26.78
CA THR A 155 -2.23 -9.61 26.18
C THR A 155 -3.69 -9.42 25.78
N THR A 156 -4.31 -10.41 25.13
CA THR A 156 -5.74 -10.35 24.76
C THR A 156 -6.67 -10.08 25.96
N ALA A 157 -6.27 -10.46 27.18
CA ALA A 157 -7.02 -10.19 28.41
C ALA A 157 -7.04 -8.71 28.83
N ASN A 158 -6.21 -7.88 28.20
CA ASN A 158 -6.08 -6.44 28.49
C ASN A 158 -6.92 -5.57 27.54
N ILE A 159 -7.66 -6.18 26.61
CA ILE A 159 -8.52 -5.46 25.65
C ILE A 159 -9.77 -4.97 26.37
N VAL A 160 -10.01 -3.67 26.30
CA VAL A 160 -11.15 -2.98 26.94
C VAL A 160 -12.23 -2.63 25.93
N GLY A 161 -11.86 -2.47 24.65
CA GLY A 161 -12.79 -2.15 23.58
C GLY A 161 -12.09 -1.91 22.26
N PHE A 162 -12.89 -1.58 21.24
CA PHE A 162 -12.44 -1.22 19.91
C PHE A 162 -12.93 0.20 19.58
N MET A 163 -12.13 0.95 18.82
CA MET A 163 -12.53 2.26 18.31
C MET A 163 -12.50 2.22 16.79
N ILE A 164 -13.67 2.28 16.16
CA ILE A 164 -13.78 2.39 14.71
C ILE A 164 -13.65 3.88 14.34
N ARG A 165 -12.65 4.21 13.52
CA ARG A 165 -12.45 5.52 12.91
C ARG A 165 -13.03 5.51 11.51
N ARG A 166 -14.22 6.08 11.37
CA ARG A 166 -14.88 6.22 10.08
C ARG A 166 -14.15 7.25 9.21
N ALA A 167 -14.28 7.11 7.88
CA ALA A 167 -13.71 8.05 6.92
C ALA A 167 -14.21 9.51 7.10
N ASP A 168 -15.36 9.71 7.74
CA ASP A 168 -15.92 11.03 8.11
C ASP A 168 -15.21 11.69 9.33
N GLY A 169 -14.25 10.99 9.95
CA GLY A 169 -13.51 11.40 11.13
C GLY A 169 -14.26 11.19 12.45
N GLN A 170 -15.45 10.58 12.44
CA GLN A 170 -16.13 10.15 13.66
C GLN A 170 -15.46 8.90 14.25
N GLN A 171 -15.38 8.86 15.58
CA GLN A 171 -14.88 7.70 16.32
C GLN A 171 -16.06 7.00 16.99
N VAL A 172 -16.30 5.76 16.63
CA VAL A 172 -17.37 4.93 17.20
C VAL A 172 -16.74 3.93 18.17
N PRO A 173 -16.96 4.07 19.49
CA PRO A 173 -16.55 3.07 20.46
C PRO A 173 -17.43 1.83 20.31
N VAL A 174 -16.79 0.65 20.25
CA VAL A 174 -17.45 -0.65 20.16
C VAL A 174 -16.94 -1.54 21.31
N LEU A 175 -17.85 -2.24 21.97
CA LEU A 175 -17.50 -3.11 23.08
C LEU A 175 -16.79 -4.38 22.58
N PRO A 176 -15.91 -5.01 23.39
CA PRO A 176 -15.26 -6.26 23.02
C PRO A 176 -16.24 -7.37 22.65
N GLU A 177 -17.40 -7.41 23.29
CA GLU A 177 -18.44 -8.41 23.06
C GLU A 177 -19.27 -8.15 21.79
N GLU A 178 -19.17 -6.96 21.21
CA GLU A 178 -19.84 -6.56 19.97
C GLU A 178 -18.91 -6.66 18.75
N MET A 179 -17.64 -7.03 18.93
CA MET A 179 -16.67 -7.10 17.85
C MET A 179 -16.06 -8.49 17.77
N LEU A 180 -16.40 -9.23 16.71
CA LEU A 180 -15.72 -10.46 16.35
C LEU A 180 -14.45 -10.13 15.56
N TRP A 181 -13.32 -10.26 16.24
CA TRP A 181 -12.00 -10.02 15.67
C TRP A 181 -11.35 -11.35 15.25
N LEU A 182 -11.33 -11.60 13.94
CA LEU A 182 -10.65 -12.75 13.35
C LEU A 182 -9.22 -12.35 12.99
N ARG A 183 -8.20 -13.12 13.40
CA ARG A 183 -6.80 -12.77 13.14
C ARG A 183 -5.89 -13.97 12.94
N TYR A 184 -4.88 -13.79 12.10
CA TYR A 184 -3.71 -14.68 12.07
C TYR A 184 -2.72 -14.23 13.14
N PRO A 185 -2.49 -15.04 14.20
CA PRO A 185 -1.68 -14.63 15.34
C PRO A 185 -0.23 -14.37 14.93
N HIS A 186 0.34 -13.27 15.42
CA HIS A 186 1.74 -12.95 15.19
C HIS A 186 2.64 -13.60 16.27
N PRO A 187 3.69 -14.35 15.91
CA PRO A 187 4.53 -15.05 16.90
C PRO A 187 5.24 -14.14 17.91
N PHE A 188 5.60 -12.92 17.50
CA PHE A 188 6.39 -11.97 18.31
C PHE A 188 5.58 -10.81 18.90
N ASP A 189 4.31 -10.69 18.54
CA ASP A 189 3.44 -9.61 19.00
C ASP A 189 2.11 -10.19 19.48
N PRO A 190 1.81 -10.14 20.80
CA PRO A 190 0.58 -10.71 21.36
C PRO A 190 -0.71 -10.16 20.73
N LEU A 191 -0.71 -8.89 20.32
CA LEU A 191 -1.86 -8.19 19.74
C LEU A 191 -1.72 -8.00 18.22
N GLY A 192 -0.53 -8.21 17.67
CA GLY A 192 -0.27 -8.09 16.24
C GLY A 192 -0.88 -9.23 15.41
N CYS A 193 -0.92 -9.01 14.11
CA CYS A 193 -1.38 -9.98 13.13
C CYS A 193 -0.39 -10.09 11.95
N LEU A 194 -0.18 -11.30 11.43
CA LEU A 194 0.69 -11.51 10.27
C LEU A 194 -0.12 -11.99 9.08
N ALA A 195 -0.29 -11.12 8.08
CA ALA A 195 -0.90 -11.48 6.82
C ALA A 195 0.05 -12.33 5.96
N PRO A 196 -0.42 -13.42 5.33
CA PRO A 196 0.36 -14.16 4.33
C PRO A 196 0.88 -13.25 3.20
N TRP A 197 0.10 -12.23 2.83
CA TRP A 197 0.50 -11.20 1.87
C TRP A 197 1.81 -10.49 2.24
N LYS A 198 2.04 -10.19 3.52
CA LYS A 198 3.26 -9.50 3.97
C LYS A 198 4.52 -10.32 3.69
N ALA A 199 4.42 -11.66 3.75
CA ALA A 199 5.52 -12.55 3.41
C ALA A 199 5.80 -12.57 1.89
N ALA A 200 4.74 -12.49 1.07
CA ALA A 200 4.85 -12.51 -0.40
C ALA A 200 5.24 -11.16 -1.04
N ARG A 201 5.30 -10.07 -0.25
CA ARG A 201 5.41 -8.70 -0.76
C ARG A 201 6.60 -8.49 -1.70
N HIS A 202 7.78 -9.00 -1.33
CA HIS A 202 8.97 -8.83 -2.15
C HIS A 202 8.86 -9.53 -3.52
N ALA A 203 8.31 -10.74 -3.56
CA ALA A 203 8.08 -11.47 -4.81
C ALA A 203 7.08 -10.74 -5.73
N VAL A 204 6.03 -10.14 -5.15
CA VAL A 204 5.05 -9.34 -5.90
C VAL A 204 5.68 -8.06 -6.44
N ASP A 205 6.41 -7.32 -5.60
CA ASP A 205 7.07 -6.07 -6.01
C ASP A 205 8.07 -6.36 -7.15
N MET A 206 8.82 -7.46 -7.07
CA MET A 206 9.72 -7.90 -8.13
C MET A 206 8.99 -8.23 -9.43
N ASP A 207 7.88 -8.97 -9.41
CA ASP A 207 7.06 -9.21 -10.63
C ASP A 207 6.47 -7.91 -11.20
N ALA A 208 6.08 -6.95 -10.35
CA ALA A 208 5.58 -5.66 -10.80
C ALA A 208 6.66 -4.82 -11.51
N TYR A 209 7.85 -4.70 -10.91
CA TYR A 209 8.99 -4.00 -11.54
C TYR A 209 9.42 -4.66 -12.84
N ALA A 210 9.45 -5.99 -12.83
CA ALA A 210 9.76 -6.79 -13.99
C ALA A 210 8.80 -6.42 -15.15
N ARG A 211 7.49 -6.42 -14.91
CA ARG A 211 6.46 -6.13 -15.94
C ARG A 211 6.56 -4.70 -16.48
N GLU A 212 6.85 -3.73 -15.62
CA GLU A 212 7.01 -2.35 -16.05
C GLU A 212 8.28 -2.16 -16.89
N TRP A 213 9.37 -2.84 -16.51
CA TRP A 213 10.58 -2.89 -17.33
C TRP A 213 10.30 -3.53 -18.70
N GLN A 214 9.56 -4.64 -18.77
CA GLN A 214 9.15 -5.24 -20.04
C GLN A 214 8.30 -4.29 -20.87
N ARG A 215 7.25 -3.69 -20.29
CA ARG A 215 6.41 -2.70 -20.97
C ARG A 215 7.26 -1.58 -21.56
N SER A 216 8.17 -1.02 -20.77
CA SER A 216 9.08 0.04 -21.20
C SER A 216 10.05 -0.43 -22.29
N SER A 217 10.58 -1.65 -22.17
CA SER A 217 11.45 -2.25 -23.18
C SER A 217 10.72 -2.43 -24.52
N TYR A 218 9.46 -2.90 -24.50
CA TYR A 218 8.64 -3.00 -25.70
C TYR A 218 8.27 -1.63 -26.28
N ALA A 219 7.87 -0.68 -25.43
CA ALA A 219 7.48 0.67 -25.83
C ALA A 219 8.64 1.45 -26.49
N ASN A 220 9.87 1.23 -26.02
CA ASN A 220 11.07 1.89 -26.52
C ASN A 220 11.69 1.22 -27.76
N GLY A 221 10.96 0.30 -28.42
CA GLY A 221 11.42 -0.37 -29.63
C GLY A 221 12.37 -1.52 -29.33
N ALA A 222 11.88 -2.46 -28.50
CA ALA A 222 12.47 -3.76 -28.15
C ALA A 222 13.73 -4.13 -28.94
N ARG A 223 14.89 -3.78 -28.37
CA ARG A 223 16.25 -4.12 -28.81
C ARG A 223 16.61 -3.65 -30.24
N PRO A 224 17.88 -3.27 -30.47
CA PRO A 224 18.39 -3.21 -31.84
C PRO A 224 18.19 -4.60 -32.47
N THR A 225 17.36 -4.70 -33.52
CA THR A 225 17.06 -5.97 -34.23
C THR A 225 18.31 -6.57 -34.88
N GLY A 226 19.37 -5.78 -35.01
CA GLY A 226 20.70 -6.17 -35.42
C GLY A 226 21.66 -4.98 -35.36
N VAL A 227 22.95 -5.26 -35.50
CA VAL A 227 23.97 -4.24 -35.72
C VAL A 227 24.16 -4.10 -37.22
N VAL A 228 24.10 -2.86 -37.72
CA VAL A 228 24.37 -2.54 -39.13
C VAL A 228 25.80 -2.05 -39.22
N TYR A 229 26.67 -2.84 -39.87
CA TYR A 229 28.03 -2.41 -40.17
C TYR A 229 27.99 -1.50 -41.40
N LEU A 230 28.05 -0.20 -41.17
CA LEU A 230 28.24 0.78 -42.23
C LEU A 230 29.74 0.80 -42.60
N GLY A 231 30.07 0.83 -43.89
CA GLY A 231 31.46 0.99 -44.35
C GLY A 231 32.07 2.33 -43.95
N ASP A 232 33.27 2.66 -44.44
CA ASP A 232 33.87 3.98 -44.20
C ASP A 232 33.02 5.08 -44.85
N MET A 233 32.39 5.93 -44.01
CA MET A 233 31.60 7.10 -44.42
C MET A 233 31.99 8.33 -43.58
N GLY A 234 31.80 9.53 -44.15
CA GLY A 234 32.07 10.79 -43.44
C GLY A 234 31.02 11.08 -42.35
N GLU A 235 31.40 11.84 -41.31
CA GLU A 235 30.54 12.13 -40.13
C GLU A 235 29.16 12.73 -40.49
N ASN A 236 29.11 13.59 -41.51
CA ASN A 236 27.85 14.22 -41.94
C ASN A 236 26.89 13.22 -42.59
N GLU A 237 27.41 12.25 -43.34
CA GLU A 237 26.64 11.20 -43.98
C GLU A 237 26.10 10.22 -42.93
N PHE A 238 26.95 9.85 -41.96
CA PHE A 238 26.55 9.02 -40.82
C PHE A 238 25.41 9.66 -40.01
N ASN A 239 25.48 10.98 -39.75
CA ASN A 239 24.44 11.68 -39.01
C ASN A 239 23.09 11.73 -39.77
N GLN A 240 23.11 11.87 -41.10
CA GLN A 240 21.90 11.82 -41.93
C GLN A 240 21.30 10.41 -41.97
N VAL A 241 22.12 9.36 -42.11
CA VAL A 241 21.69 7.96 -42.05
C VAL A 241 21.11 7.64 -40.68
N LYS A 242 21.74 8.10 -39.59
CA LYS A 242 21.26 7.93 -38.20
C LYS A 242 19.91 8.61 -37.96
N ALA A 243 19.70 9.81 -38.52
CA ALA A 243 18.43 10.52 -38.41
C ALA A 243 17.31 9.82 -39.19
N SER A 244 17.59 9.39 -40.43
CA SER A 244 16.67 8.62 -41.27
C SER A 244 16.35 7.24 -40.67
N TRP A 245 17.33 6.61 -40.03
CA TRP A 245 17.16 5.34 -39.31
C TRP A 245 16.23 5.50 -38.11
N ARG A 246 16.43 6.54 -37.28
CA ARG A 246 15.56 6.82 -36.14
C ARG A 246 14.11 7.09 -36.56
N SER A 247 13.88 7.87 -37.62
CA SER A 247 12.51 8.14 -38.09
C SER A 247 11.82 6.88 -38.64
N SER A 248 12.58 5.91 -39.16
CA SER A 248 12.04 4.70 -39.78
C SER A 248 11.83 3.53 -38.81
N MET A 249 12.59 3.47 -37.72
CA MET A 249 12.57 2.38 -36.74
C MET A 249 11.84 2.73 -35.43
N GLN A 250 11.64 4.01 -35.12
CA GLN A 250 10.99 4.42 -33.87
C GLN A 250 9.46 4.34 -33.99
N GLY A 251 8.81 3.74 -32.98
CA GLY A 251 7.36 3.69 -32.84
C GLY A 251 6.75 2.27 -32.91
N PRO A 252 5.60 2.02 -32.25
CA PRO A 252 4.94 0.71 -32.23
C PRO A 252 4.57 0.19 -33.64
N GLU A 253 4.23 1.09 -34.56
CA GLU A 253 3.84 0.77 -35.94
C GLU A 253 5.02 0.36 -36.86
N ASN A 254 6.25 0.55 -36.39
CA ASN A 254 7.47 0.24 -37.13
C ASN A 254 8.17 -1.03 -36.63
N ALA A 255 7.64 -1.67 -35.58
CA ALA A 255 8.13 -2.94 -35.06
C ALA A 255 7.94 -4.07 -36.12
N GLY A 256 9.04 -4.75 -36.47
CA GLY A 256 9.03 -5.89 -37.39
C GLY A 256 9.17 -5.55 -38.89
N LYS A 257 9.37 -4.28 -39.27
CA LYS A 257 9.64 -3.91 -40.67
C LYS A 257 11.04 -4.35 -41.08
N THR A 258 11.15 -5.04 -42.22
CA THR A 258 12.44 -5.44 -42.80
C THR A 258 12.95 -4.35 -43.74
N LEU A 259 14.19 -3.90 -43.52
CA LEU A 259 14.80 -2.84 -44.29
C LEU A 259 15.19 -3.35 -45.70
N LEU A 260 14.71 -2.69 -46.75
CA LEU A 260 15.15 -2.93 -48.13
C LEU A 260 16.09 -1.81 -48.53
N VAL A 261 17.39 -2.10 -48.63
CA VAL A 261 18.42 -1.16 -49.09
C VAL A 261 18.82 -1.52 -50.52
N ARG A 262 18.89 -0.53 -51.40
CA ARG A 262 19.39 -0.71 -52.78
C ARG A 262 20.93 -0.75 -52.79
N SER A 263 21.50 -1.94 -52.80
CA SER A 263 22.85 -2.18 -53.37
C SER A 263 22.98 -3.62 -53.87
N GLN A 264 23.67 -3.83 -55.00
CA GLN A 264 23.83 -5.16 -55.58
C GLN A 264 24.76 -6.06 -54.74
N PRO A 265 24.43 -7.34 -54.56
CA PRO A 265 25.36 -8.31 -54.01
C PRO A 265 26.32 -8.74 -55.13
N SER A 266 27.50 -8.13 -55.22
CA SER A 266 28.55 -8.63 -56.12
C SER A 266 29.34 -9.72 -55.41
N ALA A 267 29.15 -10.96 -55.85
CA ALA A 267 30.08 -12.05 -55.62
C ALA A 267 31.43 -11.74 -56.30
N GLY A 268 32.54 -11.80 -55.56
CA GLY A 268 33.89 -11.69 -56.14
C GLY A 268 34.98 -11.33 -55.12
N PRO A 269 36.12 -12.04 -55.09
CA PRO A 269 37.14 -11.91 -54.06
C PRO A 269 37.99 -10.65 -54.29
N GLY A 270 37.91 -9.71 -53.34
CA GLY A 270 38.52 -8.38 -53.40
C GLY A 270 37.59 -7.24 -52.95
N GLY A 271 36.37 -7.58 -52.52
CA GLY A 271 35.29 -6.63 -52.24
C GLY A 271 35.48 -5.77 -50.98
N GLY A 272 35.45 -4.45 -51.20
CA GLY A 272 35.24 -3.44 -50.15
C GLY A 272 33.94 -3.68 -49.39
N GLY A 273 33.98 -3.32 -48.09
CA GLY A 273 33.03 -3.74 -47.05
C GLY A 273 31.56 -3.64 -47.43
N GLY A 274 30.93 -4.80 -47.62
CA GLY A 274 29.48 -4.93 -47.68
C GLY A 274 28.85 -4.82 -46.30
N ILE A 275 27.67 -4.20 -46.25
CA ILE A 275 26.88 -4.03 -45.01
C ILE A 275 26.26 -5.39 -44.64
N GLY A 276 26.73 -5.98 -43.54
CA GLY A 276 26.16 -7.19 -42.94
C GLY A 276 25.06 -6.86 -41.93
N PHE A 277 23.95 -7.61 -41.97
CA PHE A 277 22.89 -7.57 -40.96
C PHE A 277 22.90 -8.87 -40.17
N GLU A 278 23.25 -8.79 -38.90
CA GLU A 278 23.24 -9.93 -37.98
C GLU A 278 22.02 -9.82 -37.05
N ARG A 279 21.12 -10.81 -37.09
CA ARG A 279 19.96 -10.86 -36.19
C ARG A 279 20.43 -11.33 -34.82
N LEU A 280 20.17 -10.53 -33.79
CA LEU A 280 20.32 -10.98 -32.41
C LEU A 280 19.13 -11.88 -32.04
N THR A 281 19.39 -13.12 -31.62
CA THR A 281 18.40 -14.01 -31.00
C THR A 281 18.14 -13.63 -29.53
N PHE A 282 17.16 -14.25 -28.88
CA PHE A 282 16.87 -14.04 -27.44
C PHE A 282 18.17 -14.08 -26.62
N THR A 283 18.43 -13.03 -25.85
CA THR A 283 19.62 -13.01 -24.98
C THR A 283 19.37 -13.89 -23.76
N PRO A 284 20.42 -14.51 -23.18
CA PRO A 284 20.31 -15.26 -21.93
C PRO A 284 19.59 -14.51 -20.78
N GLU A 285 19.63 -13.18 -20.81
CA GLU A 285 18.96 -12.30 -19.85
C GLU A 285 17.42 -12.32 -19.93
N GLU A 286 16.85 -12.49 -21.13
CA GLU A 286 15.38 -12.60 -21.31
C GLU A 286 14.84 -13.94 -20.81
N MET A 287 15.62 -15.02 -20.99
CA MET A 287 15.28 -16.32 -20.44
C MET A 287 15.36 -16.31 -18.91
N ALA A 288 16.42 -15.74 -18.34
CA ALA A 288 16.56 -15.55 -16.90
C ALA A 288 15.42 -14.71 -16.29
N TYR A 289 14.87 -13.77 -17.07
CA TYR A 289 13.73 -12.97 -16.65
C TYR A 289 12.41 -13.77 -16.64
N LEU A 290 12.16 -14.62 -17.63
CA LEU A 290 10.98 -15.50 -17.61
C LEU A 290 11.05 -16.50 -16.45
N GLU A 291 12.23 -17.06 -16.22
CA GLU A 291 12.49 -17.95 -15.08
C GLU A 291 12.27 -17.23 -13.75
N SER A 292 12.75 -15.98 -13.60
CA SER A 292 12.54 -15.21 -12.38
C SER A 292 11.06 -14.91 -12.12
N ARG A 293 10.26 -14.67 -13.17
CA ARG A 293 8.81 -14.50 -13.02
C ARG A 293 8.11 -15.78 -12.57
N MET A 294 8.50 -16.93 -13.10
CA MET A 294 7.95 -18.21 -12.67
C MET A 294 8.32 -18.51 -11.21
N ALA A 295 9.56 -18.21 -10.82
CA ALA A 295 10.03 -18.34 -9.43
C ALA A 295 9.25 -17.41 -8.48
N ASN A 296 9.08 -16.13 -8.83
CA ASN A 296 8.30 -15.17 -8.04
C ASN A 296 6.85 -15.61 -7.90
N ALA A 297 6.22 -16.12 -8.97
CA ALA A 297 4.86 -16.64 -8.91
C ALA A 297 4.74 -17.84 -7.96
N ALA A 298 5.73 -18.75 -7.99
CA ALA A 298 5.77 -19.89 -7.08
C ALA A 298 5.96 -19.47 -5.61
N GLU A 299 6.79 -18.46 -5.34
CA GLU A 299 6.97 -17.90 -3.99
C GLU A 299 5.68 -17.27 -3.46
N VAL A 300 4.94 -16.53 -4.30
CA VAL A 300 3.62 -15.98 -3.94
C VAL A 300 2.64 -17.11 -3.61
N MET A 301 2.57 -18.15 -4.44
CA MET A 301 1.70 -19.30 -4.19
C MET A 301 2.05 -20.01 -2.88
N LEU A 302 3.36 -20.21 -2.62
CA LEU A 302 3.87 -20.82 -1.39
C LEU A 302 3.48 -20.03 -0.14
N ALA A 303 3.60 -18.69 -0.19
CA ALA A 303 3.24 -17.83 0.95
C ALA A 303 1.76 -17.94 1.34
N PHE A 304 0.85 -18.15 0.38
CA PHE A 304 -0.57 -18.36 0.63
C PHE A 304 -0.94 -19.84 0.90
N GLY A 305 -0.01 -20.78 0.74
CA GLY A 305 -0.28 -22.22 0.86
C GLY A 305 -1.02 -22.82 -0.34
N VAL A 306 -1.04 -22.13 -1.49
CA VAL A 306 -1.72 -22.61 -2.69
C VAL A 306 -0.77 -23.47 -3.53
N PRO A 307 -1.10 -24.73 -3.84
CA PRO A 307 -0.24 -25.57 -4.68
C PRO A 307 -0.12 -25.01 -6.10
N HIS A 308 1.09 -25.09 -6.69
CA HIS A 308 1.37 -24.54 -8.02
C HIS A 308 0.42 -25.12 -9.09
N ASP A 309 0.20 -26.44 -9.07
CA ASP A 309 -0.62 -27.16 -10.04
C ASP A 309 -2.11 -26.80 -10.00
N TYR A 310 -2.55 -26.11 -8.94
CA TYR A 310 -3.94 -25.63 -8.85
C TYR A 310 -4.21 -24.45 -9.80
N LEU A 311 -3.24 -23.54 -9.95
CA LEU A 311 -3.36 -22.34 -10.77
C LEU A 311 -2.60 -22.44 -12.10
N SER A 312 -1.60 -23.32 -12.19
CA SER A 312 -0.79 -23.50 -13.39
C SER A 312 -1.58 -24.08 -14.56
N ALA A 313 -1.22 -23.67 -15.77
CA ALA A 313 -1.81 -24.17 -17.01
C ALA A 313 -1.00 -25.36 -17.53
N GLY A 314 -1.68 -26.44 -17.97
CA GLY A 314 -1.04 -27.61 -18.59
C GLY A 314 -0.82 -28.82 -17.68
N THR A 315 -1.36 -28.83 -16.46
CA THR A 315 -1.32 -30.00 -15.57
C THR A 315 -2.37 -31.04 -15.97
N THR A 316 -2.08 -32.32 -15.73
CA THR A 316 -3.07 -33.40 -15.89
C THR A 316 -4.21 -33.26 -14.88
N TYR A 317 -5.37 -33.87 -15.18
CA TYR A 317 -6.55 -33.83 -14.30
C TYR A 317 -6.26 -34.42 -12.91
N GLU A 318 -5.53 -35.54 -12.87
CA GLU A 318 -5.13 -36.21 -11.62
C GLU A 318 -4.28 -35.31 -10.73
N ASN A 319 -3.28 -34.64 -11.30
CA ASN A 319 -2.42 -33.71 -10.56
C ASN A 319 -3.22 -32.52 -10.02
N ARG A 320 -4.18 -32.01 -10.80
CA ARG A 320 -5.04 -30.91 -10.38
C ARG A 320 -6.00 -31.31 -9.26
N ALA A 321 -6.56 -32.52 -9.30
CA ALA A 321 -7.42 -33.05 -8.24
C ALA A 321 -6.64 -33.23 -6.93
N ALA A 322 -5.44 -33.81 -7.00
CA ALA A 322 -4.54 -33.92 -5.86
C ALA A 322 -4.16 -32.55 -5.27
N ALA A 323 -3.81 -31.58 -6.13
CA ALA A 323 -3.52 -30.21 -5.71
C ALA A 323 -4.72 -29.52 -5.03
N LYS A 324 -5.95 -29.76 -5.52
CA LYS A 324 -7.17 -29.25 -4.87
C LYS A 324 -7.35 -29.88 -3.49
N ALA A 325 -7.12 -31.17 -3.32
CA ALA A 325 -7.19 -31.84 -2.02
C ALA A 325 -6.14 -31.30 -1.03
N THR A 326 -4.89 -31.10 -1.47
CA THR A 326 -3.82 -30.49 -0.66
C THR A 326 -4.20 -29.07 -0.22
N LEU A 327 -4.74 -28.23 -1.12
CA LEU A 327 -5.21 -26.89 -0.78
C LEU A 327 -6.27 -26.92 0.34
N TRP A 328 -7.21 -27.85 0.25
CA TRP A 328 -8.26 -27.99 1.26
C TRP A 328 -7.73 -28.48 2.60
N SER A 329 -6.94 -29.55 2.61
CA SER A 329 -6.43 -30.18 3.82
C SER A 329 -5.41 -29.31 4.57
N ASP A 330 -4.46 -28.71 3.86
CA ASP A 330 -3.31 -28.04 4.50
C ASP A 330 -3.56 -26.55 4.74
N THR A 331 -4.41 -25.90 3.93
CA THR A 331 -4.59 -24.44 3.97
C THR A 331 -5.99 -24.04 4.41
N ILE A 332 -7.03 -24.47 3.69
CA ILE A 332 -8.40 -23.96 3.93
C ILE A 332 -8.97 -24.50 5.25
N LYS A 333 -8.87 -25.82 5.50
CA LYS A 333 -9.42 -26.45 6.70
C LYS A 333 -8.83 -25.86 8.00
N PRO A 334 -7.50 -25.74 8.19
CA PRO A 334 -6.94 -25.15 9.41
C PRO A 334 -7.36 -23.69 9.63
N LYS A 335 -7.51 -22.91 8.55
CA LYS A 335 -8.00 -21.52 8.63
C LYS A 335 -9.46 -21.46 9.08
N LEU A 336 -10.32 -22.33 8.53
CA LEU A 336 -11.73 -22.42 8.93
C LEU A 336 -11.88 -22.89 10.38
N GLU A 337 -11.07 -23.87 10.83
CA GLU A 337 -11.06 -24.33 12.22
C GLU A 337 -10.67 -23.22 13.20
N MET A 338 -9.67 -22.40 12.84
CA MET A 338 -9.27 -21.26 13.66
C MET A 338 -10.38 -20.19 13.75
N ILE A 339 -11.06 -19.90 12.63
CA ILE A 339 -12.21 -18.98 12.61
C ILE A 339 -13.37 -19.54 13.43
N ALA A 340 -13.65 -20.83 13.31
CA ALA A 340 -14.69 -21.51 14.10
C ALA A 340 -14.39 -21.42 15.60
N SER A 341 -13.13 -21.62 16.01
CA SER A 341 -12.70 -21.48 17.39
C SER A 341 -12.85 -20.05 17.94
N ASP A 342 -12.60 -19.02 17.12
CA ASP A 342 -12.84 -17.62 17.53
C ASP A 342 -14.33 -17.29 17.64
N ILE A 343 -15.16 -17.86 16.74
CA ILE A 343 -16.62 -17.77 16.81
C ILE A 343 -17.13 -18.43 18.08
N ASP A 344 -16.65 -19.63 18.37
CA ASP A 344 -16.99 -20.41 19.56
C ASP A 344 -16.68 -19.61 20.84
N ARG A 345 -15.43 -19.14 20.97
CA ARG A 345 -14.96 -18.36 22.12
C ARG A 345 -15.80 -17.10 22.42
N LEU A 346 -16.32 -16.43 21.40
CA LEU A 346 -17.03 -15.15 21.56
C LEU A 346 -18.55 -15.28 21.57
N LEU A 347 -19.09 -16.13 20.70
CA LEU A 347 -20.54 -16.23 20.45
C LEU A 347 -21.19 -17.37 21.21
N LEU A 348 -20.44 -18.41 21.58
CA LEU A 348 -20.91 -19.60 22.30
C LEU A 348 -20.22 -19.71 23.67
N PRO A 349 -20.63 -18.92 24.68
CA PRO A 349 -19.98 -18.92 25.99
C PRO A 349 -20.29 -20.15 26.86
N SER A 350 -21.08 -21.11 26.34
CA SER A 350 -21.48 -22.32 27.06
C SER A 350 -20.81 -23.54 26.43
N ASP A 351 -20.15 -24.37 27.25
CA ASP A 351 -19.47 -25.61 26.82
C ASP A 351 -20.44 -26.72 26.29
N ALA A 352 -21.70 -26.37 26.01
CA ALA A 352 -22.74 -27.27 25.53
C ALA A 352 -22.95 -27.18 24.01
N GLU A 353 -22.34 -26.18 23.36
CA GLU A 353 -22.50 -25.88 21.95
C GLU A 353 -21.13 -25.52 21.39
N GLU A 354 -20.78 -26.07 20.22
CA GLU A 354 -19.52 -25.83 19.53
C GLU A 354 -19.79 -25.38 18.09
N ALA A 355 -19.08 -24.36 17.64
CA ALA A 355 -19.14 -23.92 16.24
C ALA A 355 -18.16 -24.73 15.38
N ALA A 356 -18.64 -25.32 14.28
CA ALA A 356 -17.82 -26.04 13.32
C ALA A 356 -18.24 -25.72 11.87
N PHE A 357 -17.32 -25.84 10.92
CA PHE A 357 -17.65 -25.75 9.50
C PHE A 357 -17.90 -27.15 8.93
N ASP A 358 -19.03 -27.37 8.27
CA ASP A 358 -19.38 -28.68 7.73
C ASP A 358 -18.68 -28.93 6.38
N LEU A 359 -17.61 -29.74 6.44
CA LEU A 359 -16.80 -30.11 5.27
C LEU A 359 -17.36 -31.33 4.51
N SER A 360 -18.47 -31.94 4.96
CA SER A 360 -19.03 -33.14 4.34
C SER A 360 -19.39 -32.95 2.87
N GLY A 361 -19.83 -31.74 2.48
CA GLY A 361 -20.18 -31.39 1.11
C GLY A 361 -19.01 -31.05 0.19
N VAL A 362 -17.76 -31.10 0.67
CA VAL A 362 -16.58 -30.71 -0.11
C VAL A 362 -16.05 -31.92 -0.89
N GLU A 363 -16.36 -31.97 -2.19
CA GLU A 363 -15.90 -33.01 -3.13
C GLU A 363 -14.38 -33.27 -3.07
N ALA A 364 -13.57 -32.24 -2.83
CA ALA A 364 -12.11 -32.37 -2.77
C ALA A 364 -11.57 -33.08 -1.52
N LEU A 365 -12.35 -33.11 -0.44
CA LEU A 365 -12.02 -33.79 0.81
C LEU A 365 -12.72 -35.14 0.92
N GLN A 366 -13.76 -35.35 0.11
CA GLN A 366 -14.34 -36.67 -0.04
C GLN A 366 -13.30 -37.58 -0.68
N GLU A 367 -13.15 -38.77 -0.10
CA GLU A 367 -12.40 -39.82 -0.73
C GLU A 367 -12.99 -40.06 -2.13
N ALA A 368 -12.15 -40.20 -3.16
CA ALA A 368 -12.61 -40.48 -4.50
C ALA A 368 -13.58 -41.67 -4.43
N GLN A 369 -14.78 -41.51 -4.99
CA GLN A 369 -15.80 -42.56 -5.00
C GLN A 369 -15.24 -43.88 -5.55
N ASP A 370 -14.27 -43.80 -6.47
CA ASP A 370 -13.53 -44.95 -6.99
C ASP A 370 -12.66 -45.66 -5.93
N SER A 371 -12.03 -44.95 -4.99
CA SER A 371 -11.26 -45.55 -3.89
C SER A 371 -12.18 -46.22 -2.88
N VAL A 372 -13.31 -45.59 -2.53
CA VAL A 372 -14.36 -46.19 -1.69
C VAL A 372 -14.90 -47.44 -2.37
N ALA A 373 -15.27 -47.36 -3.64
CA ALA A 373 -15.76 -48.48 -4.42
C ALA A 373 -14.73 -49.60 -4.55
N ASN A 374 -13.44 -49.29 -4.73
CA ASN A 374 -12.38 -50.29 -4.80
C ASN A 374 -12.11 -50.97 -3.45
N ARG A 375 -12.15 -50.23 -2.34
CA ARG A 375 -12.03 -50.79 -0.99
C ARG A 375 -13.25 -51.65 -0.65
N VAL A 376 -14.45 -51.14 -0.86
CA VAL A 376 -15.72 -51.89 -0.66
C VAL A 376 -15.71 -53.15 -1.52
N ARG A 377 -15.31 -53.04 -2.79
CA ARG A 377 -15.12 -54.20 -3.68
C ARG A 377 -14.12 -55.19 -3.07
N ALA A 378 -12.91 -54.75 -2.72
CA ALA A 378 -11.89 -55.64 -2.16
C ALA A 378 -12.35 -56.34 -0.87
N SER A 379 -12.98 -55.62 0.05
CA SER A 379 -13.52 -56.17 1.31
C SER A 379 -14.71 -57.10 1.08
N THR A 380 -15.56 -56.82 0.08
CA THR A 380 -16.67 -57.69 -0.31
C THR A 380 -16.16 -58.99 -0.93
N TYR A 381 -15.14 -58.91 -1.81
CA TYR A 381 -14.50 -60.10 -2.40
C TYR A 381 -13.72 -60.95 -1.38
N ALA A 382 -13.26 -60.34 -0.29
CA ALA A 382 -12.58 -61.02 0.81
C ALA A 382 -13.55 -61.55 1.89
N ASP A 383 -14.87 -61.47 1.68
CA ASP A 383 -15.92 -61.87 2.64
C ASP A 383 -15.80 -61.20 4.02
N VAL A 384 -15.21 -60.00 4.09
CA VAL A 384 -15.04 -59.22 5.34
C VAL A 384 -16.31 -58.43 5.69
N MET A 385 -17.09 -58.03 4.68
CA MET A 385 -18.34 -57.27 4.83
C MET A 385 -19.51 -57.99 4.15
N THR A 386 -20.72 -57.79 4.67
CA THR A 386 -21.97 -58.25 4.06
C THR A 386 -22.36 -57.38 2.85
N ILE A 387 -23.24 -57.89 1.99
CA ILE A 387 -23.71 -57.13 0.81
C ILE A 387 -24.49 -55.87 1.21
N ASN A 388 -25.27 -55.91 2.30
CA ASN A 388 -25.96 -54.74 2.81
C ASN A 388 -24.99 -53.72 3.42
N GLU A 389 -23.96 -54.14 4.15
CA GLU A 389 -22.89 -53.24 4.60
C GLU A 389 -22.12 -52.62 3.42
N ALA A 390 -21.86 -53.39 2.37
CA ALA A 390 -21.23 -52.89 1.14
C ALA A 390 -22.13 -51.89 0.38
N ARG A 391 -23.46 -52.12 0.34
CA ARG A 391 -24.44 -51.21 -0.25
C ARG A 391 -24.59 -49.93 0.56
N ALA A 392 -24.65 -50.04 1.88
CA ALA A 392 -24.67 -48.89 2.79
C ALA A 392 -23.40 -48.05 2.66
N ALA A 393 -22.22 -48.67 2.54
CA ALA A 393 -20.95 -47.98 2.30
C ALA A 393 -20.89 -47.23 0.95
N LEU A 394 -21.74 -47.60 -0.02
CA LEU A 394 -21.90 -46.94 -1.32
C LEU A 394 -23.15 -46.04 -1.38
N GLY A 395 -23.88 -45.86 -0.27
CA GLY A 395 -25.10 -45.03 -0.21
C GLY A 395 -26.31 -45.62 -0.95
N LEU A 396 -26.36 -46.94 -1.14
CA LEU A 396 -27.46 -47.66 -1.78
C LEU A 396 -28.40 -48.28 -0.74
N ASP A 397 -29.70 -48.29 -1.03
CA ASP A 397 -30.72 -48.91 -0.16
C ASP A 397 -30.47 -50.42 0.06
N GLU A 398 -30.85 -50.93 1.23
CA GLU A 398 -30.76 -52.35 1.56
C GLU A 398 -31.56 -53.24 0.59
N LEU A 399 -31.10 -54.47 0.38
CA LEU A 399 -31.83 -55.42 -0.44
C LEU A 399 -33.06 -55.95 0.31
N PRO A 400 -34.24 -56.05 -0.36
CA PRO A 400 -35.45 -56.60 0.24
C PRO A 400 -35.26 -58.03 0.74
N ASN A 401 -36.00 -58.40 1.80
CA ASN A 401 -36.07 -59.76 2.35
C ASN A 401 -34.77 -60.30 2.98
N GLY A 402 -33.88 -59.43 3.47
CA GLY A 402 -32.67 -59.84 4.21
C GLY A 402 -31.60 -60.55 3.36
N ILE A 403 -31.78 -60.59 2.04
CA ILE A 403 -30.87 -61.26 1.09
C ILE A 403 -29.46 -60.67 1.18
N GLY A 404 -29.34 -59.38 1.52
CA GLY A 404 -28.07 -58.69 1.66
C GLY A 404 -27.34 -58.89 2.99
N GLU A 405 -27.88 -59.60 3.98
CA GLU A 405 -27.19 -59.86 5.27
C GLU A 405 -26.09 -60.93 5.18
N HIS A 406 -25.80 -61.42 3.98
CA HIS A 406 -24.78 -62.42 3.72
C HIS A 406 -23.50 -61.79 3.13
N THR A 407 -22.34 -62.41 3.39
CA THR A 407 -21.10 -62.10 2.67
C THR A 407 -21.17 -62.61 1.22
N LEU A 408 -20.24 -62.20 0.35
CA LEU A 408 -20.32 -62.44 -1.09
C LEU A 408 -20.40 -63.92 -1.46
N THR A 409 -19.64 -64.78 -0.78
CA THR A 409 -19.61 -66.23 -1.07
C THR A 409 -20.94 -66.93 -0.73
N PRO A 410 -21.51 -66.78 0.49
CA PRO A 410 -22.85 -67.28 0.80
C PRO A 410 -23.96 -66.64 -0.04
N TYR A 411 -23.85 -65.34 -0.35
CA TYR A 411 -24.80 -64.65 -1.24
C TYR A 411 -24.81 -65.28 -2.64
N ARG A 412 -23.64 -65.52 -3.24
CA ARG A 412 -23.54 -66.20 -4.55
C ARG A 412 -24.06 -67.62 -4.52
N ALA A 413 -23.92 -68.33 -3.39
CA ALA A 413 -24.44 -69.69 -3.24
C ALA A 413 -25.98 -69.76 -3.30
N GLN A 414 -26.70 -68.68 -2.94
CA GLN A 414 -28.16 -68.60 -3.04
C GLN A 414 -28.66 -68.50 -4.49
N PHE A 415 -27.82 -67.97 -5.38
CA PHE A 415 -28.12 -67.80 -6.80
C PHE A 415 -27.31 -68.75 -7.69
N ALA A 416 -26.53 -69.64 -7.09
CA ALA A 416 -25.86 -70.71 -7.82
C ALA A 416 -26.95 -71.59 -8.45
N PRO A 417 -26.88 -71.87 -9.77
CA PRO A 417 -27.86 -72.74 -10.39
C PRO A 417 -27.78 -74.09 -9.69
N VAL A 418 -28.93 -74.54 -9.17
CA VAL A 418 -29.11 -75.93 -8.75
C VAL A 418 -28.61 -76.79 -9.90
N GLN A 419 -27.62 -77.65 -9.66
CA GLN A 419 -27.15 -78.60 -10.68
C GLN A 419 -28.36 -79.38 -11.19
N GLY A 420 -28.80 -79.10 -12.43
CA GLY A 420 -29.91 -79.80 -13.06
C GLY A 420 -30.89 -78.99 -13.93
N ALA A 421 -30.83 -77.65 -13.99
CA ALA A 421 -31.73 -76.87 -14.85
C ALA A 421 -30.99 -76.16 -16.00
N ALA A 422 -31.39 -76.47 -17.25
CA ALA A 422 -30.79 -75.91 -18.47
C ALA A 422 -31.20 -74.44 -18.69
N GLY A 423 -30.23 -73.52 -18.66
CA GLY A 423 -30.40 -72.11 -18.98
C GLY A 423 -29.89 -71.79 -20.39
N THR A 424 -30.70 -71.08 -21.17
CA THR A 424 -30.53 -70.75 -22.59
C THR A 424 -29.37 -69.77 -22.89
N ASP A 425 -28.76 -69.96 -24.07
CA ASP A 425 -27.50 -69.41 -24.63
C ASP A 425 -27.36 -67.86 -24.77
N ALA A 426 -28.21 -67.04 -24.17
CA ALA A 426 -28.19 -65.59 -24.39
C ALA A 426 -27.32 -64.79 -23.41
N ALA A 427 -26.66 -65.42 -22.43
CA ALA A 427 -26.02 -64.72 -21.31
C ALA A 427 -24.47 -64.63 -21.38
N ARG A 428 -23.84 -64.94 -22.52
CA ARG A 428 -22.37 -64.95 -22.62
C ARG A 428 -21.84 -64.37 -23.95
N SER A 429 -21.84 -63.05 -24.10
CA SER A 429 -20.86 -62.41 -24.99
C SER A 429 -20.58 -60.96 -24.58
N TRP A 430 -19.34 -60.71 -24.15
CA TRP A 430 -18.80 -59.36 -24.00
C TRP A 430 -17.34 -59.39 -24.45
N ASP A 431 -17.14 -59.53 -25.76
CA ASP A 431 -15.84 -59.41 -26.42
C ASP A 431 -15.71 -57.99 -27.00
N ALA A 432 -14.77 -57.20 -26.47
CA ALA A 432 -14.29 -55.97 -27.09
C ALA A 432 -12.80 -56.13 -27.47
N ASP A 433 -12.50 -55.82 -28.73
CA ASP A 433 -11.20 -56.01 -29.40
C ASP A 433 -10.21 -54.87 -29.05
N PHE A 434 -9.10 -55.23 -28.38
CA PHE A 434 -8.05 -54.30 -27.90
C PHE A 434 -6.91 -54.05 -28.89
N SER A 435 -7.04 -54.44 -30.16
CA SER A 435 -5.96 -54.36 -31.15
C SER A 435 -5.68 -52.95 -31.76
N ARG A 436 -6.21 -51.86 -31.17
CA ARG A 436 -6.09 -50.49 -31.74
C ARG A 436 -5.27 -49.48 -30.96
N LEU A 437 -4.46 -49.88 -29.98
CA LEU A 437 -3.55 -48.94 -29.30
C LEU A 437 -2.13 -49.01 -29.90
N PRO A 438 -1.54 -47.89 -30.35
CA PRO A 438 -0.16 -47.86 -30.84
C PRO A 438 0.85 -47.81 -29.68
N GLN A 439 1.94 -48.56 -29.85
CA GLN A 439 3.11 -48.63 -28.95
C GLN A 439 4.18 -47.58 -29.35
N PRO A 440 4.93 -46.96 -28.42
CA PRO A 440 6.11 -46.15 -28.75
C PRO A 440 7.45 -46.86 -28.47
N THR A 441 8.45 -46.59 -29.31
CA THR A 441 9.91 -46.81 -29.11
C THR A 441 10.68 -45.61 -29.71
N PRO A 442 12.02 -45.45 -29.53
CA PRO A 442 12.82 -45.49 -28.30
C PRO A 442 13.84 -44.30 -28.14
N ASP A 443 14.33 -44.14 -26.89
CA ASP A 443 15.68 -43.74 -26.37
C ASP A 443 16.63 -42.74 -27.08
N VAL A 444 17.07 -41.69 -26.35
CA VAL A 444 18.16 -40.74 -26.75
C VAL A 444 19.18 -40.49 -25.61
N GLY A 445 19.31 -41.41 -24.65
CA GLY A 445 20.25 -41.27 -23.52
C GLY A 445 21.74 -41.31 -23.90
N ALA A 446 22.09 -41.84 -25.08
CA ALA A 446 23.49 -42.19 -25.39
C ALA A 446 24.33 -41.13 -26.13
N VAL A 447 23.82 -39.91 -26.38
CA VAL A 447 24.56 -38.88 -27.15
C VAL A 447 25.11 -37.74 -26.29
N VAL A 448 24.58 -37.54 -25.08
CA VAL A 448 24.93 -36.39 -24.22
C VAL A 448 26.20 -36.63 -23.39
N GLU A 449 26.57 -37.89 -23.15
CA GLU A 449 27.66 -38.22 -22.22
C GLU A 449 29.08 -38.10 -22.82
N ARG A 450 29.23 -37.82 -24.12
CA ARG A 450 30.55 -37.74 -24.79
C ARG A 450 31.04 -36.35 -25.18
N THR A 451 30.28 -35.30 -24.91
CA THR A 451 30.69 -33.91 -25.28
C THR A 451 31.07 -33.04 -24.07
N VAL A 452 30.70 -33.45 -22.86
CA VAL A 452 30.95 -32.68 -21.63
C VAL A 452 32.39 -32.86 -21.11
N GLU A 453 33.06 -33.97 -21.42
CA GLU A 453 34.43 -34.23 -20.94
C GLU A 453 35.55 -33.58 -21.78
N ALA A 454 35.24 -33.03 -22.96
CA ALA A 454 36.27 -32.44 -23.85
C ALA A 454 36.46 -30.92 -23.70
N ALA A 455 35.57 -30.21 -22.98
CA ALA A 455 35.62 -28.75 -22.87
C ALA A 455 36.28 -28.24 -21.57
N LEU A 456 36.38 -29.07 -20.53
CA LEU A 456 36.82 -28.67 -19.19
C LEU A 456 38.34 -28.73 -18.95
N ALA A 457 39.14 -29.11 -19.97
CA ALA A 457 40.60 -29.18 -19.87
C ALA A 457 41.35 -28.05 -20.59
N ARG A 458 40.65 -27.04 -21.16
CA ARG A 458 41.29 -26.01 -22.01
C ARG A 458 41.26 -24.58 -21.48
N LEU A 459 40.71 -24.31 -20.30
CA LEU A 459 40.48 -22.94 -19.82
C LEU A 459 41.01 -22.62 -18.41
N LEU A 460 41.87 -23.47 -17.83
CA LEU A 460 42.59 -23.16 -16.59
C LEU A 460 44.08 -22.91 -16.86
N GLY A 461 44.45 -21.62 -16.93
CA GLY A 461 45.83 -21.12 -16.86
C GLY A 461 45.84 -19.60 -16.65
N GLY A 462 46.16 -19.12 -15.44
CA GLY A 462 46.32 -17.68 -15.07
C GLY A 462 47.78 -17.19 -15.20
N PRO A 463 48.26 -16.13 -14.49
CA PRO A 463 47.68 -14.86 -14.01
C PRO A 463 48.53 -13.60 -14.51
N PRO A 464 48.61 -12.43 -13.81
CA PRO A 464 48.07 -11.09 -14.16
C PRO A 464 49.11 -10.09 -14.78
N PRO A 465 48.75 -8.81 -15.05
CA PRO A 465 48.97 -7.78 -14.01
C PRO A 465 47.88 -6.68 -13.89
N GLN A 466 47.95 -6.06 -12.73
CA GLN A 466 47.20 -4.95 -12.14
C GLN A 466 47.67 -3.59 -12.72
N VAL A 467 46.76 -2.64 -12.99
CA VAL A 467 47.09 -1.19 -13.04
C VAL A 467 45.89 -0.35 -12.56
N ASP A 468 45.99 0.05 -11.30
CA ASP A 468 45.69 1.34 -10.66
C ASP A 468 44.45 2.19 -11.01
N ALA A 469 43.71 2.44 -9.93
CA ALA A 469 42.81 3.56 -9.75
C ALA A 469 43.53 4.91 -9.96
N ARG A 470 42.90 5.83 -10.68
CA ARG A 470 43.26 7.25 -10.63
C ARG A 470 42.51 7.92 -9.46
N PRO A 471 43.21 8.58 -8.52
CA PRO A 471 42.58 9.45 -7.54
C PRO A 471 42.22 10.78 -8.21
N THR A 472 40.98 11.23 -8.05
CA THR A 472 40.66 12.66 -8.21
C THR A 472 41.25 13.42 -7.02
N PRO A 473 41.83 14.61 -7.24
CA PRO A 473 42.63 15.27 -6.23
C PRO A 473 41.76 15.74 -5.07
N ARG A 474 42.14 15.34 -3.85
CA ARG A 474 41.76 16.07 -2.64
C ARG A 474 42.56 17.37 -2.63
N LEU A 475 41.87 18.49 -2.82
CA LEU A 475 42.37 19.78 -2.34
C LEU A 475 42.22 19.75 -0.81
N ALA A 476 43.32 19.49 -0.11
CA ALA A 476 43.48 20.02 1.23
C ALA A 476 43.81 21.51 1.07
N ARG A 477 43.07 22.40 1.74
CA ARG A 477 43.46 23.80 1.80
C ARG A 477 43.26 24.37 3.19
N ALA A 478 44.20 25.26 3.51
CA ALA A 478 44.50 25.89 4.78
C ALA A 478 43.33 26.69 5.38
N ASP A 479 43.41 26.86 6.70
CA ASP A 479 42.33 27.14 7.65
C ASP A 479 41.58 28.49 7.57
N ASP A 480 41.76 29.36 6.57
CA ASP A 480 41.12 30.71 6.59
C ASP A 480 40.61 31.27 5.24
N ALA A 481 40.60 30.50 4.14
CA ALA A 481 40.09 31.01 2.85
C ALA A 481 38.58 30.74 2.67
N PRO A 482 37.76 31.75 2.30
CA PRO A 482 36.33 31.56 2.09
C PRO A 482 36.10 30.56 0.95
N SER A 483 35.48 29.43 1.25
CA SER A 483 35.22 28.37 0.28
C SER A 483 33.89 27.70 0.56
N SER A 484 33.21 27.26 -0.50
CA SER A 484 31.91 26.60 -0.35
C SER A 484 32.09 25.13 0.06
N PRO A 485 31.37 24.63 1.07
CA PRO A 485 31.43 23.22 1.47
C PRO A 485 30.82 22.31 0.39
N PRO A 486 31.14 21.02 0.38
CA PRO A 486 30.54 20.08 -0.56
C PRO A 486 29.04 19.96 -0.32
N ILE A 487 28.27 19.69 -1.38
CA ILE A 487 26.81 19.61 -1.33
C ILE A 487 26.30 18.54 -0.34
N SER A 488 27.09 17.50 -0.05
CA SER A 488 26.76 16.50 0.97
C SER A 488 26.65 17.11 2.36
N ASP A 489 27.55 18.03 2.70
CA ASP A 489 27.64 18.64 4.03
C ASP A 489 26.54 19.69 4.20
N ILE A 490 26.25 20.42 3.11
CA ILE A 490 25.11 21.34 3.03
C ILE A 490 23.80 20.58 3.21
N ASN A 491 23.63 19.44 2.53
CA ASN A 491 22.45 18.59 2.68
C ASN A 491 22.30 18.04 4.11
N ALA A 492 23.40 17.59 4.72
CA ALA A 492 23.39 17.15 6.12
C ALA A 492 22.96 18.27 7.07
N ALA A 493 23.43 19.50 6.83
CA ALA A 493 23.00 20.68 7.59
C ALA A 493 21.50 20.97 7.37
N TYR A 494 20.97 20.80 6.15
CA TYR A 494 19.53 20.94 5.89
C TYR A 494 18.71 19.94 6.69
N ASP A 495 19.10 18.66 6.68
CA ASP A 495 18.39 17.59 7.38
C ASP A 495 18.34 17.84 8.90
N GLU A 496 19.43 18.36 9.47
CA GLU A 496 19.49 18.74 10.89
C GLU A 496 18.55 19.93 11.23
N LEU A 497 18.54 20.95 10.39
CA LEU A 497 17.74 22.17 10.56
C LEU A 497 16.23 21.93 10.35
N GLU A 498 15.87 21.07 9.40
CA GLU A 498 14.48 20.73 9.06
C GLU A 498 13.70 20.26 10.30
N GLY A 499 14.31 19.40 11.12
CA GLY A 499 13.68 18.87 12.32
C GLY A 499 13.30 19.96 13.33
N THR A 500 14.12 21.01 13.44
CA THR A 500 13.85 22.16 14.31
C THR A 500 12.75 23.04 13.73
N GLY A 501 12.82 23.34 12.44
CA GLY A 501 11.79 24.11 11.74
C GLY A 501 10.41 23.46 11.83
N ARG A 502 10.33 22.14 11.62
CA ARG A 502 9.08 21.39 11.68
C ARG A 502 8.43 21.49 13.07
N ARG A 503 9.22 21.35 14.14
CA ARG A 503 8.72 21.52 15.52
C ARG A 503 8.20 22.94 15.79
N ALA A 504 8.89 23.96 15.29
CA ALA A 504 8.48 25.36 15.44
C ALA A 504 7.15 25.64 14.71
N VAL A 505 7.01 25.17 13.47
CA VAL A 505 5.79 25.33 12.68
C VAL A 505 4.63 24.52 13.28
N GLN A 506 4.88 23.31 13.79
CA GLN A 506 3.87 22.52 14.50
C GLN A 506 3.42 23.19 15.81
N ALA A 507 4.34 23.83 16.54
CA ALA A 507 4.00 24.59 17.74
C ALA A 507 3.13 25.81 17.39
N LEU A 508 3.47 26.54 16.33
CA LEU A 508 2.66 27.62 15.79
C LEU A 508 1.26 27.13 15.39
N ALA A 509 1.15 26.02 14.67
CA ALA A 509 -0.14 25.46 14.25
C ALA A 509 -1.02 25.06 15.45
N ARG A 510 -0.43 24.48 16.51
CA ARG A 510 -1.14 24.21 17.78
C ARG A 510 -1.61 25.50 18.45
N GLU A 511 -0.76 26.53 18.53
CA GLU A 511 -1.14 27.81 19.12
C GLU A 511 -2.25 28.50 18.33
N GLN A 512 -2.18 28.46 16.99
CA GLN A 512 -3.21 28.96 16.09
C GLN A 512 -4.54 28.24 16.32
N ARG A 513 -4.53 26.90 16.31
CA ARG A 513 -5.72 26.09 16.58
C ARG A 513 -6.36 26.44 17.92
N ASP A 514 -5.57 26.41 18.98
CA ASP A 514 -6.10 26.57 20.34
C ASP A 514 -6.65 27.99 20.56
N ARG A 515 -6.07 29.01 19.91
CA ARG A 515 -6.62 30.37 19.96
C ARG A 515 -7.86 30.52 19.08
N VAL A 516 -7.86 30.05 17.84
CA VAL A 516 -9.03 30.13 16.95
C VAL A 516 -10.23 29.41 17.57
N LEU A 517 -10.04 28.22 18.14
CA LEU A 517 -11.13 27.49 18.81
C LEU A 517 -11.62 28.21 20.07
N ARG A 518 -10.72 28.80 20.88
CA ARG A 518 -11.12 29.60 22.04
C ARG A 518 -11.90 30.86 21.64
N ASP A 519 -11.45 31.56 20.59
CA ASP A 519 -12.13 32.76 20.09
C ASP A 519 -13.49 32.39 19.47
N PHE A 520 -13.59 31.24 18.79
CA PHE A 520 -14.84 30.66 18.32
C PHE A 520 -15.79 30.32 19.47
N ASP A 521 -15.33 29.57 20.48
CA ASP A 521 -16.15 29.16 21.63
C ASP A 521 -16.63 30.40 22.43
N ARG A 522 -15.78 31.43 22.57
CA ARG A 522 -16.13 32.73 23.16
C ARG A 522 -17.16 33.50 22.34
N LEU A 523 -17.08 33.44 21.00
CA LEU A 523 -18.07 34.04 20.12
C LEU A 523 -19.42 33.32 20.25
N MET A 524 -19.42 31.98 20.25
CA MET A 524 -20.63 31.15 20.37
C MET A 524 -21.31 31.26 21.73
N GLY A 525 -20.56 31.57 22.80
CA GLY A 525 -21.10 31.85 24.13
C GLY A 525 -21.89 33.16 24.26
N LYS A 526 -21.97 33.99 23.20
CA LYS A 526 -22.71 35.27 23.19
C LYS A 526 -23.89 35.21 22.21
N PRO A 527 -25.11 34.84 22.64
CA PRO A 527 -26.22 34.50 21.74
C PRO A 527 -26.55 35.57 20.69
N GLN A 528 -26.64 36.86 21.07
CA GLN A 528 -26.97 37.90 20.09
C GLN A 528 -25.86 38.08 19.04
N ARG A 529 -24.59 37.97 19.45
CA ARG A 529 -23.44 38.18 18.58
C ARG A 529 -23.17 36.97 17.70
N SER A 530 -23.34 35.76 18.21
CA SER A 530 -23.18 34.52 17.45
C SER A 530 -24.25 34.39 16.37
N THR A 531 -25.51 34.71 16.68
CA THR A 531 -26.59 34.71 15.67
C THR A 531 -26.34 35.73 14.57
N ALA A 532 -25.92 36.95 14.92
CA ALA A 532 -25.59 37.97 13.93
C ALA A 532 -24.43 37.53 13.03
N TRP A 533 -23.34 37.04 13.62
CA TRP A 533 -22.16 36.58 12.89
C TRP A 533 -22.46 35.39 11.97
N LEU A 534 -23.14 34.34 12.48
CA LEU A 534 -23.55 33.19 11.68
C LEU A 534 -24.51 33.58 10.55
N GLY A 535 -25.40 34.53 10.81
CA GLY A 535 -26.32 35.08 9.81
C GLY A 535 -25.59 35.81 8.68
N GLU A 536 -24.63 36.66 9.01
CA GLU A 536 -23.77 37.35 8.03
C GLU A 536 -22.96 36.34 7.20
N VAL A 537 -22.25 35.41 7.84
CA VAL A 537 -21.42 34.41 7.15
C VAL A 537 -22.28 33.53 6.23
N ARG A 538 -23.44 33.06 6.71
CA ARG A 538 -24.36 32.25 5.90
C ARG A 538 -24.92 33.03 4.71
N THR A 539 -25.30 34.29 4.92
CA THR A 539 -25.85 35.15 3.85
C THR A 539 -24.82 35.33 2.72
N GLU A 540 -23.57 35.65 3.09
CA GLU A 540 -22.49 35.81 2.12
C GLU A 540 -22.12 34.49 1.45
N ALA A 541 -22.02 33.39 2.20
CA ALA A 541 -21.76 32.06 1.63
C ALA A 541 -22.85 31.64 0.62
N CYS A 542 -24.13 31.86 0.94
CA CYS A 542 -25.25 31.60 0.03
C CYS A 542 -25.30 32.57 -1.17
N ALA A 543 -24.84 33.81 -1.02
CA ALA A 543 -24.75 34.77 -2.13
C ALA A 543 -23.66 34.34 -3.13
N LEU A 544 -22.45 34.06 -2.62
CA LEU A 544 -21.32 33.62 -3.43
C LEU A 544 -21.58 32.26 -4.11
N ALA A 545 -22.25 31.33 -3.44
CA ALA A 545 -22.66 30.06 -4.04
C ALA A 545 -23.67 30.24 -5.19
N ARG A 546 -24.59 31.21 -5.08
CA ARG A 546 -25.56 31.54 -6.15
C ARG A 546 -24.91 32.24 -7.33
N GLU A 547 -23.90 33.06 -7.07
CA GLU A 547 -23.16 33.79 -8.11
C GLU A 547 -22.30 32.86 -8.98
N GLN A 548 -22.02 31.62 -8.54
CA GLN A 548 -21.10 30.66 -9.21
C GLN A 548 -19.70 31.24 -9.47
N GLN A 549 -19.32 32.28 -8.74
CA GLN A 549 -18.08 33.04 -8.95
C GLN A 549 -16.87 32.49 -8.19
N LEU A 550 -17.06 31.44 -7.38
CA LEU A 550 -16.00 30.85 -6.58
C LEU A 550 -15.75 29.39 -6.98
N THR A 551 -14.49 29.08 -7.24
CA THR A 551 -13.99 27.72 -7.44
C THR A 551 -13.17 27.29 -6.22
N LEU A 552 -13.60 26.22 -5.55
CA LEU A 552 -12.79 25.52 -4.55
C LEU A 552 -11.89 24.53 -5.29
N ALA A 553 -10.60 24.85 -5.40
CA ALA A 553 -9.61 23.96 -6.00
C ALA A 553 -8.27 24.13 -5.29
N PRO A 554 -7.39 23.12 -5.36
CA PRO A 554 -6.01 23.29 -4.94
C PRO A 554 -5.34 24.41 -5.76
N PRO A 555 -4.58 25.32 -5.13
CA PRO A 555 -3.91 26.41 -5.84
C PRO A 555 -2.87 25.90 -6.85
N ASP A 556 -2.85 26.46 -8.06
CA ASP A 556 -1.92 26.09 -9.14
C ASP A 556 -0.47 26.50 -8.79
N PRO A 557 0.47 25.53 -8.61
CA PRO A 557 1.84 25.79 -8.19
C PRO A 557 2.70 26.56 -9.21
N GLU A 558 2.28 26.64 -10.48
CA GLU A 558 2.96 27.43 -11.51
C GLU A 558 2.61 28.92 -11.43
N GLN A 559 1.39 29.24 -10.98
CA GLN A 559 0.84 30.60 -10.96
C GLN A 559 0.94 31.26 -9.58
N VAL A 560 0.90 30.47 -8.51
CA VAL A 560 0.97 31.00 -7.14
C VAL A 560 2.42 31.09 -6.65
N PRO A 561 2.77 32.14 -5.87
CA PRO A 561 4.02 32.15 -5.11
C PRO A 561 4.05 31.01 -4.07
N ALA A 562 5.23 30.53 -3.69
CA ALA A 562 5.42 29.51 -2.64
C ALA A 562 4.60 29.79 -1.38
N ALA A 563 4.48 31.08 -1.06
CA ALA A 563 3.69 31.64 0.03
C ALA A 563 2.26 31.07 0.12
N ARG A 564 1.58 30.91 -1.02
CA ARG A 564 0.13 30.67 -1.13
C ARG A 564 -0.22 29.21 -1.44
N LEU A 565 0.77 28.33 -1.53
CA LEU A 565 0.53 26.93 -1.86
C LEU A 565 0.06 26.14 -0.64
N THR A 566 -1.04 25.41 -0.79
CA THR A 566 -1.56 24.45 0.21
C THR A 566 -2.17 23.24 -0.49
N ASP A 567 -2.16 22.10 0.19
CA ASP A 567 -2.87 20.90 -0.27
C ASP A 567 -4.38 20.91 0.05
N MET A 568 -4.86 22.00 0.65
CA MET A 568 -6.29 22.18 0.93
C MET A 568 -6.95 22.93 -0.24
N ASP A 569 -8.22 22.63 -0.48
CA ASP A 569 -9.03 23.42 -1.39
C ASP A 569 -9.12 24.85 -0.89
N VAL A 570 -8.72 25.78 -1.76
CA VAL A 570 -8.76 27.21 -1.47
C VAL A 570 -9.76 27.84 -2.43
N ALA A 571 -10.64 28.66 -1.90
CA ALA A 571 -11.55 29.43 -2.72
C ALA A 571 -10.74 30.40 -3.58
N THR A 572 -11.00 30.37 -4.88
CA THR A 572 -10.48 31.29 -5.88
C THR A 572 -11.66 32.02 -6.50
N GLY A 573 -11.55 33.34 -6.66
CA GLY A 573 -12.67 34.20 -7.01
C GLY A 573 -12.25 35.58 -7.51
N PRO A 574 -13.21 36.39 -7.98
CA PRO A 574 -12.95 37.76 -8.46
C PRO A 574 -12.39 38.65 -7.35
N GLU A 575 -11.51 39.59 -7.72
CA GLU A 575 -10.84 40.49 -6.79
C GLU A 575 -11.83 41.13 -5.79
N GLY A 576 -11.46 41.10 -4.49
CA GLY A 576 -12.29 41.65 -3.41
C GLY A 576 -13.26 40.66 -2.74
N TRP A 577 -13.42 39.42 -3.24
CA TRP A 577 -14.30 38.43 -2.59
C TRP A 577 -13.88 38.10 -1.14
N GLU A 578 -12.57 38.12 -0.87
CA GLU A 578 -11.98 37.81 0.44
C GLU A 578 -12.42 38.77 1.55
N GLU A 579 -12.82 39.99 1.19
CA GLU A 579 -13.25 41.04 2.13
C GLU A 579 -14.71 40.86 2.58
N ARG A 580 -15.49 40.04 1.86
CA ARG A 580 -16.90 39.76 2.19
C ARG A 580 -17.04 38.89 3.44
N ILE A 581 -16.01 38.13 3.82
CA ILE A 581 -16.02 37.25 5.00
C ILE A 581 -15.10 37.80 6.07
N LYS A 582 -15.70 38.40 7.09
CA LYS A 582 -14.97 38.97 8.21
C LYS A 582 -14.43 37.87 9.13
N LEU A 583 -13.14 37.55 8.98
CA LEU A 583 -12.45 36.57 9.83
C LEU A 583 -11.87 37.18 11.12
N ARG A 584 -11.85 38.51 11.25
CA ARG A 584 -11.16 39.21 12.34
C ARG A 584 -11.58 38.80 13.76
N ASP A 585 -12.83 38.34 13.92
CA ASP A 585 -13.33 37.83 15.20
C ASP A 585 -12.75 36.45 15.60
N LEU A 586 -12.22 35.69 14.63
CA LEU A 586 -11.65 34.36 14.83
C LEU A 586 -10.12 34.32 14.62
N PHE A 587 -9.61 35.10 13.67
CA PHE A 587 -8.20 35.12 13.31
C PHE A 587 -7.78 36.55 12.94
N ASP A 588 -6.97 37.18 13.79
CA ASP A 588 -6.41 38.52 13.54
C ASP A 588 -5.07 38.40 12.79
N PRO A 589 -5.00 38.74 11.49
CA PRO A 589 -3.79 38.59 10.70
C PRO A 589 -2.66 39.51 11.18
N GLY A 590 -2.97 40.67 11.76
CA GLY A 590 -1.96 41.58 12.30
C GLY A 590 -1.29 41.02 13.55
N TYR A 591 -2.08 40.42 14.45
CA TYR A 591 -1.54 39.67 15.60
C TYR A 591 -0.70 38.48 15.13
N TRP A 592 -1.24 37.67 14.22
CA TRP A 592 -0.59 36.43 13.81
C TRP A 592 0.67 36.65 12.98
N ARG A 593 0.76 37.71 12.18
CA ARG A 593 2.01 38.08 11.50
C ARG A 593 3.11 38.36 12.52
N ARG A 594 2.84 39.19 13.53
CA ARG A 594 3.82 39.46 14.61
C ARG A 594 4.18 38.20 15.40
N ARG A 595 3.18 37.42 15.81
CA ARG A 595 3.38 36.21 16.61
C ARG A 595 4.15 35.12 15.85
N THR A 596 3.86 34.94 14.57
CA THR A 596 4.57 33.99 13.69
C THR A 596 6.03 34.38 13.53
N GLY A 597 6.31 35.67 13.30
CA GLY A 597 7.69 36.17 13.21
C GLY A 597 8.48 35.87 14.48
N VAL A 598 7.90 36.17 15.66
CA VAL A 598 8.53 35.86 16.96
C VAL A 598 8.79 34.36 17.15
N LEU A 599 7.85 33.50 16.75
CA LEU A 599 7.97 32.05 16.95
C LEU A 599 8.95 31.37 15.98
N LEU A 600 9.01 31.84 14.72
CA LEU A 600 9.86 31.23 13.69
C LEU A 600 11.27 31.84 13.65
N ARG A 601 11.47 33.06 14.18
CA ARG A 601 12.77 33.75 14.23
C ARG A 601 13.93 32.86 14.74
N PRO A 602 13.84 32.14 15.88
CA PRO A 602 14.96 31.33 16.36
C PRO A 602 15.37 30.21 15.39
N PHE A 603 14.41 29.69 14.62
CA PHE A 603 14.68 28.69 13.60
C PHE A 603 15.35 29.32 12.37
N VAL A 604 14.85 30.47 11.90
CA VAL A 604 15.42 31.19 10.76
C VAL A 604 16.84 31.67 11.07
N GLU A 605 17.06 32.25 12.25
CA GLU A 605 18.39 32.66 12.74
C GLU A 605 19.39 31.51 12.74
N ARG A 606 18.95 30.30 13.11
CA ARG A 606 19.81 29.12 13.09
C ARG A 606 20.18 28.70 11.67
N ALA A 607 19.22 28.73 10.75
CA ALA A 607 19.48 28.45 9.34
C ALA A 607 20.45 29.47 8.74
N TRP A 608 20.26 30.76 9.05
CA TRP A 608 21.13 31.85 8.60
C TRP A 608 22.54 31.76 9.18
N LYS A 609 22.69 31.57 10.49
CA LYS A 609 24.00 31.35 11.13
C LYS A 609 24.74 30.19 10.49
N ARG A 610 24.05 29.06 10.25
CA ARG A 610 24.66 27.88 9.65
C ARG A 610 25.06 28.10 8.19
N GLY A 611 24.25 28.81 7.41
CA GLY A 611 24.52 29.12 6.00
C GLY A 611 25.62 30.17 5.80
N GLY A 612 25.62 31.24 6.58
CA GLY A 612 26.67 32.26 6.49
C GLY A 612 28.03 31.74 6.99
N ALA A 613 28.05 31.07 8.14
CA ALA A 613 29.28 30.49 8.70
C ALA A 613 29.88 29.38 7.83
N SER A 614 29.10 28.83 6.89
CA SER A 614 29.61 27.85 5.94
C SER A 614 30.57 28.46 4.90
N ILE A 615 30.61 29.78 4.75
CA ILE A 615 31.47 30.47 3.77
C ILE A 615 32.67 31.12 4.45
N THR A 616 32.46 31.91 5.50
CA THR A 616 33.49 32.75 6.14
C THR A 616 33.90 32.25 7.53
N GLY A 617 33.43 31.07 7.97
CA GLY A 617 33.72 30.48 9.30
C GLY A 617 32.99 31.16 10.47
N SER A 618 32.70 32.46 10.37
CA SER A 618 31.84 33.22 11.28
C SER A 618 30.88 34.12 10.51
N PHE A 619 29.67 34.31 11.02
CA PHE A 619 28.63 35.12 10.39
C PHE A 619 27.85 35.87 11.47
N ASP A 620 28.05 37.18 11.51
CA ASP A 620 27.37 38.06 12.47
C ASP A 620 25.98 38.40 11.95
N LEU A 621 24.96 38.10 12.76
CA LEU A 621 23.57 38.47 12.43
C LEU A 621 23.26 39.90 12.81
N ASP A 622 24.08 40.52 13.67
CA ASP A 622 23.86 41.86 14.19
C ASP A 622 24.44 42.95 13.26
N GLU A 623 25.21 42.57 12.24
CA GLU A 623 25.68 43.47 11.19
C GLU A 623 24.47 44.13 10.49
N PRO A 624 24.40 45.47 10.35
CA PRO A 624 23.17 46.17 9.97
C PRO A 624 22.49 45.65 8.69
N ASP A 625 23.26 45.38 7.63
CA ASP A 625 22.73 44.88 6.36
C ASP A 625 22.24 43.43 6.45
N VAL A 626 22.91 42.60 7.26
CA VAL A 626 22.50 41.20 7.53
C VAL A 626 21.25 41.16 8.41
N ALA A 627 21.22 41.97 9.46
CA ALA A 627 20.09 42.11 10.36
C ALA A 627 18.83 42.57 9.61
N ALA A 628 18.96 43.59 8.75
CA ALA A 628 17.87 44.08 7.91
C ALA A 628 17.35 42.99 6.96
N ALA A 629 18.25 42.27 6.28
CA ALA A 629 17.86 41.20 5.37
C ALA A 629 17.19 40.01 6.11
N LEU A 630 17.63 39.71 7.33
CA LEU A 630 17.05 38.68 8.19
C LEU A 630 15.64 39.07 8.65
N ASP A 631 15.46 40.32 9.06
CA ASP A 631 14.17 40.85 9.46
C ASP A 631 13.18 40.85 8.30
N ASP A 632 13.58 41.31 7.11
CA ASP A 632 12.78 41.23 5.88
C ASP A 632 12.34 39.79 5.59
N ARG A 633 13.26 38.82 5.76
CA ARG A 633 12.98 37.40 5.53
C ARG A 633 11.97 36.86 6.53
N ILE A 634 12.10 37.20 7.81
CA ILE A 634 11.18 36.78 8.86
C ILE A 634 9.80 37.41 8.68
N GLU A 635 9.74 38.69 8.33
CA GLU A 635 8.49 39.39 8.05
C GLU A 635 7.78 38.80 6.84
N GLU A 636 8.51 38.51 5.77
CA GLU A 636 7.99 37.85 4.59
C GLU A 636 7.43 36.47 4.96
N LEU A 637 8.23 35.59 5.57
CA LEU A 637 7.79 34.26 6.02
C LEU A 637 6.54 34.34 6.91
N ALA A 638 6.54 35.22 7.89
CA ALA A 638 5.43 35.39 8.80
C ALA A 638 4.16 35.88 8.10
N GLY A 639 4.31 36.80 7.15
CA GLY A 639 3.24 37.28 6.30
C GLY A 639 2.65 36.16 5.45
N GLN A 640 3.50 35.35 4.82
CA GLN A 640 3.12 34.24 3.95
C GLN A 640 2.37 33.14 4.72
N VAL A 641 2.92 32.66 5.84
CA VAL A 641 2.29 31.61 6.66
C VAL A 641 0.92 32.08 7.18
N THR A 642 0.83 33.34 7.62
CA THR A 642 -0.40 33.93 8.15
C THR A 642 -1.47 34.07 7.08
N ALA A 643 -1.13 34.64 5.92
CA ALA A 643 -2.07 34.86 4.82
C ALA A 643 -2.70 33.55 4.34
N THR A 644 -1.89 32.50 4.24
CA THR A 644 -2.35 31.20 3.77
C THR A 644 -3.23 30.49 4.78
N THR A 645 -2.95 30.61 6.09
CA THR A 645 -3.85 30.11 7.12
C THR A 645 -5.19 30.85 7.12
N GLU A 646 -5.16 32.18 6.94
CA GLU A 646 -6.36 33.00 6.80
C GLU A 646 -7.19 32.60 5.58
N GLN A 647 -6.56 32.37 4.43
CA GLN A 647 -7.23 31.99 3.19
C GLN A 647 -7.92 30.61 3.32
N VAL A 648 -7.25 29.64 3.96
CA VAL A 648 -7.84 28.33 4.24
C VAL A 648 -9.04 28.45 5.20
N LEU A 649 -8.92 29.26 6.26
CA LEU A 649 -10.05 29.49 7.18
C LEU A 649 -11.25 30.11 6.47
N ARG A 650 -11.04 31.12 5.63
CA ARG A 650 -12.12 31.72 4.82
C ARG A 650 -12.76 30.71 3.88
N SER A 651 -11.95 29.90 3.21
CA SER A 651 -12.42 28.85 2.30
C SER A 651 -13.26 27.80 3.03
N GLN A 652 -12.86 27.42 4.25
CA GLN A 652 -13.65 26.52 5.08
C GLN A 652 -14.94 27.17 5.56
N LEU A 653 -14.95 28.46 5.91
CA LEU A 653 -16.20 29.16 6.27
C LEU A 653 -17.18 29.25 5.09
N LEU A 654 -16.68 29.29 3.86
CA LEU A 654 -17.48 29.26 2.62
C LEU A 654 -17.97 27.89 2.21
N ALA A 655 -17.34 26.83 2.71
CA ALA A 655 -17.65 25.47 2.27
C ALA A 655 -19.14 25.15 2.47
N HIS A 656 -19.70 24.40 1.51
CA HIS A 656 -21.14 24.17 1.33
C HIS A 656 -21.91 23.89 2.62
N GLY A 657 -21.32 23.20 3.60
CA GLY A 657 -21.96 22.95 4.88
C GLY A 657 -22.45 24.19 5.63
N VAL A 658 -21.81 25.37 5.56
CA VAL A 658 -22.35 26.58 6.20
C VAL A 658 -23.53 27.17 5.42
N ALA A 659 -23.51 27.07 4.08
CA ALA A 659 -24.67 27.43 3.27
C ALA A 659 -25.85 26.48 3.51
N GLU A 660 -25.56 25.19 3.74
CA GLU A 660 -26.51 24.11 3.99
C GLU A 660 -27.04 24.06 5.44
N GLY A 661 -26.47 24.85 6.36
CA GLY A 661 -26.98 25.01 7.72
C GLY A 661 -26.31 24.12 8.76
N GLU A 662 -25.01 23.85 8.62
CA GLU A 662 -24.16 23.21 9.64
C GLU A 662 -24.46 23.74 11.06
N SER A 663 -24.52 22.80 11.99
CA SER A 663 -24.63 23.07 13.42
C SER A 663 -23.32 23.67 13.97
N ILE A 664 -23.41 24.37 15.11
CA ILE A 664 -22.24 24.97 15.78
C ILE A 664 -21.14 23.92 16.06
N PRO A 665 -21.44 22.70 16.55
CA PRO A 665 -20.43 21.66 16.71
C PRO A 665 -19.73 21.22 15.42
N GLU A 666 -20.47 21.14 14.30
CA GLU A 666 -19.92 20.76 12.99
C GLU A 666 -18.98 21.84 12.46
N LEU A 667 -19.39 23.11 12.54
CA LEU A 667 -18.55 24.25 12.17
C LEU A 667 -17.28 24.30 13.00
N ARG A 668 -17.39 24.05 14.31
CA ARG A 668 -16.24 23.98 15.24
C ARG A 668 -15.29 22.84 14.85
N ALA A 669 -15.81 21.66 14.57
CA ALA A 669 -15.01 20.51 14.16
C ALA A 669 -14.28 20.79 12.83
N ARG A 670 -14.94 21.46 11.88
CA ARG A 670 -14.34 21.86 10.60
C ARG A 670 -13.20 22.88 10.78
N LEU A 671 -13.39 23.90 11.63
CA LEU A 671 -12.33 24.84 11.98
C LEU A 671 -11.15 24.15 12.68
N GLN A 672 -11.42 23.13 13.52
CA GLN A 672 -10.37 22.32 14.13
C GLN A 672 -9.59 21.51 13.07
N ARG A 673 -10.28 20.96 12.06
CA ARG A 673 -9.66 20.16 10.98
C ARG A 673 -8.66 20.95 10.13
N VAL A 674 -8.89 22.26 9.97
CA VAL A 674 -7.92 23.15 9.31
C VAL A 674 -6.54 22.96 9.91
N PHE A 675 -6.42 22.96 11.23
CA PHE A 675 -5.13 22.93 11.89
C PHE A 675 -4.55 21.52 12.10
N THR A 676 -5.37 20.46 12.00
CA THR A 676 -4.85 19.08 12.01
C THR A 676 -4.24 18.70 10.66
N ASN A 677 -4.82 19.12 9.54
CA ASN A 677 -4.26 18.83 8.20
C ASN A 677 -3.01 19.66 7.90
N LEU A 678 -2.83 20.78 8.61
CA LEU A 678 -1.66 21.65 8.51
C LEU A 678 -0.39 21.08 9.17
N SER A 679 -0.48 20.07 10.04
CA SER A 679 0.60 19.78 11.00
C SER A 679 1.80 19.01 10.44
N ASP A 680 1.62 18.19 9.41
CA ASP A 680 2.69 17.27 8.98
C ASP A 680 3.24 17.64 7.61
N TYR A 681 2.39 17.72 6.58
CA TYR A 681 2.84 18.08 5.25
C TYR A 681 3.26 19.55 5.13
N ARG A 682 2.37 20.50 5.48
CA ARG A 682 2.68 21.94 5.37
C ARG A 682 3.78 22.36 6.33
N ALA A 683 3.83 21.79 7.54
CA ALA A 683 4.94 22.04 8.47
C ALA A 683 6.29 21.58 7.90
N THR A 684 6.33 20.40 7.26
CA THR A 684 7.53 19.89 6.58
C THR A 684 7.87 20.76 5.36
N MET A 685 6.88 21.19 4.59
CA MET A 685 7.07 22.06 3.41
C MET A 685 7.66 23.41 3.81
N ILE A 686 7.08 24.10 4.80
CA ILE A 686 7.59 25.37 5.34
C ILE A 686 8.99 25.15 5.92
N ALA A 687 9.19 24.15 6.77
CA ALA A 687 10.49 23.89 7.38
C ALA A 687 11.60 23.65 6.35
N ARG A 688 11.34 22.86 5.31
CA ARG A 688 12.29 22.62 4.22
C ARG A 688 12.60 23.87 3.41
N THR A 689 11.56 24.56 2.97
CA THR A 689 11.69 25.77 2.15
C THR A 689 12.46 26.85 2.89
N GLU A 690 12.18 27.04 4.18
CA GLU A 690 12.87 28.04 5.00
C GLU A 690 14.28 27.64 5.40
N THR A 691 14.52 26.35 5.65
CA THR A 691 15.87 25.84 5.91
C THR A 691 16.77 26.09 4.72
N VAL A 692 16.34 25.69 3.52
CA VAL A 692 17.13 25.84 2.30
C VAL A 692 17.22 27.31 1.89
N GLY A 693 16.10 28.03 1.91
CA GLY A 693 16.06 29.45 1.50
C GLY A 693 16.90 30.33 2.41
N GLY A 694 16.74 30.18 3.74
CA GLY A 694 17.51 30.93 4.73
C GLY A 694 19.00 30.61 4.72
N TYR A 695 19.35 29.32 4.61
CA TYR A 695 20.76 28.91 4.49
C TYR A 695 21.41 29.54 3.25
N ASN A 696 20.81 29.37 2.06
CA ASN A 696 21.42 29.87 0.82
C ASN A 696 21.43 31.40 0.74
N GLN A 697 20.43 32.07 1.29
CA GLN A 697 20.44 33.54 1.37
C GLN A 697 21.59 34.03 2.24
N ALA A 698 21.79 33.43 3.42
CA ALA A 698 22.90 33.79 4.30
C ALA A 698 24.27 33.44 3.68
N SER A 699 24.41 32.27 3.04
CA SER A 699 25.63 31.92 2.30
C SER A 699 25.89 32.89 1.15
N PHE A 700 24.85 33.35 0.44
CA PHE A 700 24.98 34.34 -0.63
C PHE A 700 25.45 35.70 -0.11
N LEU A 701 24.91 36.17 1.03
CA LEU A 701 25.35 37.41 1.66
C LEU A 701 26.80 37.32 2.15
N ALA A 702 27.16 36.23 2.83
CA ALA A 702 28.53 35.99 3.29
C ALA A 702 29.53 35.91 2.13
N ALA A 703 29.15 35.25 1.04
CA ALA A 703 29.99 35.16 -0.15
C ALA A 703 30.13 36.52 -0.86
N LEU A 704 29.07 37.33 -0.89
CA LEU A 704 29.11 38.68 -1.47
C LEU A 704 30.06 39.59 -0.69
N ASP A 705 30.00 39.55 0.65
CA ASP A 705 30.90 40.30 1.52
C ASP A 705 32.37 39.84 1.38
N ALA A 706 32.58 38.53 1.25
CA ALA A 706 33.89 37.93 0.99
C ALA A 706 34.41 38.13 -0.45
N GLY A 707 33.72 38.89 -1.30
CA GLY A 707 34.20 39.26 -2.65
C GLY A 707 33.92 38.22 -3.75
N ALA A 708 32.93 37.34 -3.58
CA ALA A 708 32.51 36.43 -4.65
C ALA A 708 31.96 37.21 -5.85
N THR A 709 32.39 36.82 -7.06
CA THR A 709 31.93 37.46 -8.31
C THR A 709 30.85 36.65 -9.02
N ARG A 710 30.86 35.33 -8.84
CA ARG A 710 29.90 34.41 -9.46
C ARG A 710 29.38 33.39 -8.45
N LYS A 711 28.16 32.94 -8.72
CA LYS A 711 27.47 31.86 -8.00
C LYS A 711 27.12 30.75 -8.97
N THR A 712 27.27 29.51 -8.53
CA THR A 712 27.01 28.29 -9.30
C THR A 712 25.91 27.48 -8.62
N TRP A 713 24.93 27.05 -9.40
CA TRP A 713 23.83 26.24 -8.89
C TRP A 713 24.27 24.79 -8.71
N LEU A 714 24.14 24.26 -7.50
CA LEU A 714 24.38 22.85 -7.21
C LEU A 714 23.06 22.12 -6.94
N ALA A 715 22.68 21.26 -7.86
CA ALA A 715 21.52 20.40 -7.72
C ALA A 715 21.88 19.15 -6.92
N THR A 716 21.01 18.74 -6.00
CA THR A 716 21.16 17.44 -5.33
C THR A 716 20.86 16.32 -6.33
N ALA A 717 21.73 15.32 -6.42
CA ALA A 717 21.57 14.18 -7.32
C ALA A 717 20.59 13.14 -6.74
N ASP A 718 19.31 13.50 -6.62
CA ASP A 718 18.24 12.61 -6.20
C ASP A 718 16.97 12.74 -7.08
N GLN A 719 16.05 11.81 -6.91
CA GLN A 719 14.78 11.80 -7.66
C GLN A 719 13.82 12.93 -7.26
N ARG A 720 14.07 13.62 -6.13
CA ARG A 720 13.24 14.73 -5.63
C ARG A 720 13.59 16.05 -6.30
N THR A 721 14.81 16.19 -6.78
CA THR A 721 15.29 17.41 -7.41
C THR A 721 14.64 17.58 -8.77
N ARG A 722 13.94 18.69 -9.00
CA ARG A 722 13.15 18.97 -10.20
C ARG A 722 13.99 18.99 -11.46
N GLU A 723 13.38 18.70 -12.61
CA GLU A 723 14.07 18.69 -13.90
C GLU A 723 14.73 20.03 -14.23
N THR A 724 14.04 21.16 -14.03
CA THR A 724 14.61 22.51 -14.20
C THR A 724 15.83 22.74 -13.30
N HIS A 725 15.81 22.22 -12.07
CA HIS A 725 16.92 22.35 -11.13
C HIS A 725 18.10 21.44 -11.51
N ARG A 726 17.84 20.23 -12.02
CA ARG A 726 18.87 19.33 -12.57
C ARG A 726 19.53 19.92 -13.80
N GLN A 727 18.76 20.56 -14.68
CA GLN A 727 19.27 21.23 -15.88
C GLN A 727 20.09 22.50 -15.56
N GLU A 728 19.77 23.18 -14.45
CA GLU A 728 20.53 24.32 -13.95
C GLU A 728 21.80 23.89 -13.19
N ASN A 729 21.97 22.59 -12.88
CA ASN A 729 23.15 22.09 -12.17
C ASN A 729 24.46 22.45 -12.88
N GLY A 730 25.41 23.02 -12.14
CA GLY A 730 26.70 23.45 -12.64
C GLY A 730 26.66 24.74 -13.48
N ARG A 731 25.49 25.36 -13.67
CA ARG A 731 25.40 26.67 -14.33
C ARG A 731 25.76 27.78 -13.36
N SER A 732 26.52 28.74 -13.86
CA SER A 732 27.03 29.86 -13.08
C SER A 732 26.46 31.19 -13.58
N ALA A 733 26.10 32.07 -12.65
CA ALA A 733 25.58 33.40 -12.90
C ALA A 733 26.35 34.46 -12.09
N PRO A 734 26.46 35.71 -12.57
CA PRO A 734 26.95 36.81 -11.75
C PRO A 734 26.12 36.95 -10.46
N MET A 735 26.75 37.40 -9.37
CA MET A 735 26.07 37.52 -8.06
C MET A 735 24.76 38.33 -8.13
N ASN A 736 24.74 39.40 -8.92
CA ASN A 736 23.59 40.30 -9.11
C ASN A 736 22.53 39.83 -10.11
N LYS A 737 22.67 38.65 -10.73
CA LYS A 737 21.70 38.09 -11.68
C LYS A 737 20.91 36.92 -11.08
N ARG A 738 19.74 36.64 -11.64
CA ARG A 738 18.94 35.44 -11.36
C ARG A 738 19.39 34.29 -12.27
N PHE A 739 19.19 33.06 -11.82
CA PHE A 739 19.32 31.87 -12.67
C PHE A 739 18.18 31.81 -13.68
N THR A 740 18.47 31.30 -14.88
CA THR A 740 17.57 31.46 -16.03
C THR A 740 16.38 30.50 -15.97
N LEU A 741 16.59 29.21 -15.67
CA LEU A 741 15.51 28.22 -15.68
C LEU A 741 14.67 28.30 -14.40
N THR A 742 15.29 28.54 -13.25
CA THR A 742 14.58 28.62 -11.96
C THR A 742 13.98 29.99 -11.68
N LYS A 743 14.45 31.04 -12.38
CA LYS A 743 14.11 32.47 -12.13
C LYS A 743 14.43 32.93 -10.70
N SER A 744 15.28 32.20 -9.99
CA SER A 744 15.62 32.43 -8.58
C SER A 744 16.97 33.12 -8.43
N ARG A 745 17.14 33.89 -7.35
CA ARG A 745 18.46 34.43 -6.96
C ARG A 745 19.33 33.36 -6.29
N TRP A 746 18.69 32.44 -5.57
CA TRP A 746 19.28 31.30 -4.85
C TRP A 746 18.23 30.18 -4.69
N PRO A 747 18.62 28.96 -4.29
CA PRO A 747 17.68 27.87 -3.98
C PRO A 747 16.64 28.26 -2.94
N ALA A 748 15.36 27.95 -3.22
CA ALA A 748 14.22 28.35 -2.38
C ALA A 748 14.05 29.88 -2.19
N ASP A 749 14.36 30.66 -3.23
CA ASP A 749 14.04 32.09 -3.27
C ASP A 749 12.51 32.31 -3.22
N PRO A 750 11.98 33.03 -2.23
CA PRO A 750 10.54 33.27 -2.08
C PRO A 750 9.93 34.11 -3.22
N THR A 751 10.77 34.85 -3.96
CA THR A 751 10.33 35.67 -5.09
C THR A 751 10.16 34.86 -6.38
N ALA A 752 10.52 33.58 -6.38
CA ALA A 752 10.32 32.67 -7.51
C ALA A 752 8.98 31.90 -7.37
N PRO A 753 8.39 31.42 -8.49
CA PRO A 753 7.16 30.62 -8.47
C PRO A 753 7.26 29.43 -7.51
N ALA A 754 6.13 29.01 -6.89
CA ALA A 754 6.12 27.91 -5.93
C ALA A 754 6.77 26.64 -6.50
N ALA A 755 6.47 26.31 -7.75
CA ALA A 755 7.05 25.19 -8.49
C ALA A 755 8.59 25.19 -8.54
N GLN A 756 9.26 26.33 -8.36
CA GLN A 756 10.73 26.46 -8.42
C GLN A 756 11.39 26.74 -7.06
N SER A 757 10.61 27.06 -6.02
CA SER A 757 11.15 27.50 -4.73
C SER A 757 10.82 26.56 -3.56
N ILE A 758 9.66 25.91 -3.52
CA ILE A 758 9.28 25.05 -2.39
C ILE A 758 10.07 23.75 -2.35
N GLN A 759 10.24 23.15 -1.17
CA GLN A 759 10.85 21.82 -0.98
C GLN A 759 12.19 21.62 -1.73
N CYS A 760 12.90 22.71 -2.02
CA CYS A 760 14.17 22.67 -2.72
C CYS A 760 15.22 21.97 -1.84
N ARG A 761 16.18 21.28 -2.47
CA ARG A 761 17.36 20.71 -1.79
C ARG A 761 18.67 21.11 -2.48
N CYS A 762 18.59 22.09 -3.37
CA CYS A 762 19.76 22.61 -4.08
C CYS A 762 20.58 23.53 -3.15
N ALA A 763 21.82 23.78 -3.54
CA ALA A 763 22.76 24.64 -2.83
C ALA A 763 23.44 25.60 -3.82
N LEU A 764 24.19 26.55 -3.28
CA LEU A 764 25.09 27.40 -4.06
C LEU A 764 26.54 27.06 -3.74
N THR A 765 27.40 27.21 -4.75
CA THR A 765 28.83 27.44 -4.58
C THR A 765 29.23 28.76 -5.19
N PHE A 766 30.35 29.30 -4.74
CA PHE A 766 30.80 30.63 -5.10
C PHE A 766 32.21 30.60 -5.69
N GLU A 767 32.44 31.47 -6.67
CA GLU A 767 33.76 31.73 -7.24
C GLU A 767 34.22 33.10 -6.72
N PHE A 768 35.38 33.12 -6.09
CA PHE A 768 36.05 34.32 -5.60
C PHE A 768 37.15 34.68 -6.61
N GLU A 769 37.35 35.97 -6.90
CA GLU A 769 38.51 36.38 -7.68
C GLU A 769 39.79 36.06 -6.87
N GLU A 770 40.79 35.46 -7.52
CA GLU A 770 42.13 35.41 -6.94
C GLU A 770 42.64 36.85 -6.85
N SER A 771 42.88 37.30 -5.61
CA SER A 771 43.53 38.59 -5.30
C SER A 771 44.93 38.68 -5.89
#